data_AF-A0A947J8C9-F1
#
_entry.id   AF-A0A947J8C9-F1
#
_cell.length_a   1.000
_cell.length_b   1.000
_cell.length_c   1.000
_cell.angle_alpha   90.00
_cell.angle_beta   90.00
_cell.angle_gamma   90.00
#
_symmetry.space_group_name_H-M   'P 1'
#
loop_
_entity.id
_entity.type
_entity.pdbx_description
1 polymer ?
#
loop_
_entity_poly.entity_id
_entity_poly.type
_entity_poly.pdbx_seq_one_letter_code
_entity_poly.pdbx_strand_id
1 'polypeptide(L)'
;PIDDWTLRLEAALGIDNGLTSRAFLFGTTIDVSGYFLDAAVFSVGTFFPGSRADSAGIEVSQRLRLSALSLSVSLEHVWDNVIGDPLISTEVQDEMGFNLRTTPMQDGPTLSMTAEFTWDRYDDTALMSEIDSLLSVNMSQTAGVFPYTFSGKIADQIDHVVGTQLRTSTFSQGAGLSTDSFYLFLELSQEKQEDVVAETVLSSSSDVSLRFRPEGALHEASITLGNTADSFDLSASLTIRFVEDLDIVFDGSISWDRTDSANVSFGWGITFSANVGIPMPFLVTKARIEGRAYIDRDLDGRYSIADVPAGGIVVAADQTEVSTNEDGVFRFPPLYPETYTISVAELPRNAAAPPPVEIELEAEETRWIEIPLTPVVVLTGRVFDDVNRDGLASADESGFGQVRVLLRDDLGSILGTVTDLTGAYVFLNVLPGRYSVSIDSATLPDRFEFTTDPEIGVDVGYGELPEVALGGFVRPREVIITFQPPTADFEVSPDPPVAGAPVFFDGTSSFDFDGEIIAYVWDFDGDGNADATDATAEHVYANAGTYAVSLTVVDNGGNADTLTIDVQIVAPSAPGVSTLYPPIADFSYAPSAPSAGSPVMFDGTLSSDFDGDIATYAWDFDGDLEPDAASAVAEHSFASSGTYSVSLTVIDNGGNSDTITYTLQVSGGRDAETPQVGDEPGAEDEVQTPQQQSPVAAFVYVPVEPQPGTAVTFNGTASLDLDGMVAAFAWDFDADGEIDSTEGTVEYAFAEAGTYAVTLAVADNDGNTDVITHTIVVAAQAPAEPASNLYPPIAEFGYSPAEPRPGVPVLFNGTSSADLGGTIISYAWDFDVDLAIDASSAIAEHAFPSAGIYPVSLTVTDDAGNSDTTTHDVRIVAGAESAVVDTPEPQQPPIADYSYQPAAPGPGILITFDGSLSTDPDGLIVNYTWDFAGDIQTPSGIPHAQYAFVEEGNYSVSLMVLDDSGSSDTVTYLIAIGEEVPDLPPPPTTFQPPVADYSYMPGTPLAGEIVMFNGTLSFDFDGVIASYAWDFNGDGGIDSTDAIAEHIFPSPGLYNVSLRVTDNSAISDTITYPITIE
;
A
#
# COMPACT_ATOMS: atom_id res chain seq x y z
N PRO A 1 27.29 16.24 61.22
CA PRO A 1 28.38 15.40 61.75
C PRO A 1 27.91 13.95 61.94
N ILE A 2 27.69 13.28 60.82
CA ILE A 2 28.04 11.86 60.56
C ILE A 2 28.24 11.86 59.03
N ASP A 3 29.45 11.58 58.55
CA ASP A 3 29.72 11.38 57.13
C ASP A 3 29.18 9.99 56.74
N ASP A 4 28.68 9.83 55.51
CA ASP A 4 28.16 8.58 54.94
C ASP A 4 26.98 7.94 55.71
N TRP A 5 25.84 8.62 55.73
CA TRP A 5 24.57 7.98 56.10
C TRP A 5 23.58 8.09 54.93
N THR A 6 22.96 6.98 54.56
CA THR A 6 21.76 6.94 53.72
C THR A 6 20.60 6.51 54.61
N LEU A 7 19.55 7.32 54.70
CA LEU A 7 18.25 6.93 55.25
C LEU A 7 17.26 6.94 54.09
N ARG A 8 16.84 5.76 53.65
CA ARG A 8 15.76 5.61 52.68
C ARG A 8 14.49 5.28 53.46
N LEU A 9 13.48 6.13 53.37
CA LEU A 9 12.14 5.91 53.92
C LEU A 9 11.17 5.83 52.76
N GLU A 10 10.61 4.64 52.53
CA GLU A 10 9.57 4.44 51.52
C GLU A 10 8.23 4.26 52.21
N ALA A 11 7.17 4.84 51.66
CA ALA A 11 5.81 4.70 52.17
C ALA A 11 4.81 4.87 51.00
N ALA A 12 3.89 3.91 50.82
CA ALA A 12 2.80 3.99 49.85
C ALA A 12 1.47 3.79 50.58
N LEU A 13 0.42 4.59 50.28
CA LEU A 13 -0.94 4.54 50.86
C LEU A 13 -1.99 4.46 49.73
N GLY A 14 -2.75 3.36 49.61
CA GLY A 14 -3.86 3.23 48.64
C GLY A 14 -5.21 2.90 49.29
N ILE A 15 -6.27 3.65 48.98
CA ILE A 15 -7.66 3.37 49.38
C ILE A 15 -8.64 3.91 48.31
N ASP A 16 -9.44 3.05 47.68
CA ASP A 16 -10.75 3.45 47.14
C ASP A 16 -11.81 2.32 47.20
N ASN A 17 -13.08 2.70 47.22
CA ASN A 17 -14.22 1.89 47.63
C ASN A 17 -14.71 0.90 46.55
N GLY A 18 -14.33 -0.37 46.71
CA GLY A 18 -14.92 -1.51 45.99
C GLY A 18 -14.10 -2.80 46.13
N LEU A 19 -14.15 -3.43 47.31
CA LEU A 19 -13.65 -4.79 47.65
C LEU A 19 -12.30 -5.24 47.00
N THR A 20 -11.07 -4.97 47.46
CA THR A 20 -10.43 -4.14 48.51
C THR A 20 -8.93 -4.03 48.13
N SER A 21 -8.44 -2.85 47.69
CA SER A 21 -7.04 -2.57 47.30
C SER A 21 -6.18 -2.11 48.49
N ARG A 22 -4.95 -2.64 48.70
CA ARG A 22 -4.00 -2.15 49.73
C ARG A 22 -2.52 -2.36 49.40
N ALA A 23 -1.72 -1.33 49.70
CA ALA A 23 -0.26 -1.27 49.61
C ALA A 23 0.32 -0.58 50.84
N PHE A 24 1.26 -1.18 51.59
CA PHE A 24 2.14 -0.50 52.55
C PHE A 24 3.50 -1.18 52.62
N LEU A 25 4.52 -0.45 52.16
CA LEU A 25 5.93 -0.83 52.18
C LEU A 25 6.66 0.23 53.00
N PHE A 26 7.24 -0.14 54.15
CA PHE A 26 8.06 0.77 54.96
C PHE A 26 9.48 0.22 55.10
N GLY A 27 10.36 0.57 54.16
CA GLY A 27 11.79 0.27 54.23
C GLY A 27 12.56 1.34 54.99
N THR A 28 13.48 0.94 55.85
CA THR A 28 14.54 1.76 56.44
C THR A 28 15.86 1.05 56.28
N THR A 29 16.71 1.57 55.41
CA THR A 29 18.12 1.17 55.36
C THR A 29 18.94 2.25 56.07
N ILE A 30 19.78 1.82 57.01
CA ILE A 30 20.83 2.61 57.65
C ILE A 30 22.12 1.87 57.35
N ASP A 31 22.96 2.40 56.46
CA ASP A 31 24.32 1.90 56.24
C ASP A 31 25.30 3.00 56.65
N VAL A 32 26.05 2.76 57.73
CA VAL A 32 27.09 3.64 58.24
C VAL A 32 28.35 2.83 58.50
N SER A 33 29.50 3.50 58.57
CA SER A 33 30.80 2.87 58.87
C SER A 33 30.78 2.11 60.20
N GLY A 34 30.39 0.83 60.14
CA GLY A 34 30.36 -0.10 61.25
C GLY A 34 28.98 -0.62 61.67
N TYR A 35 27.89 -0.14 61.07
CA TYR A 35 26.53 -0.63 61.36
C TYR A 35 25.65 -0.58 60.12
N PHE A 36 24.93 -1.67 59.88
CA PHE A 36 23.94 -1.83 58.85
C PHE A 36 22.63 -2.27 59.53
N LEU A 37 21.54 -1.61 59.19
CA LEU A 37 20.17 -2.01 59.49
C LEU A 37 19.40 -1.88 58.20
N ASP A 38 18.78 -2.95 57.78
CA ASP A 38 17.71 -2.95 56.81
C ASP A 38 16.47 -3.49 57.52
N ALA A 39 15.41 -2.72 57.54
CA ALA A 39 14.15 -3.17 58.10
C ALA A 39 13.02 -2.73 57.19
N ALA A 40 12.14 -3.66 56.89
CA ALA A 40 11.03 -3.45 56.01
C ALA A 40 9.76 -4.11 56.53
N VAL A 41 8.63 -3.41 56.35
CA VAL A 41 7.30 -3.90 56.72
C VAL A 41 6.44 -3.85 55.48
N PHE A 42 5.88 -4.99 55.04
CA PHE A 42 5.19 -5.06 53.75
C PHE A 42 3.76 -5.59 53.81
N SER A 43 2.92 -5.10 52.89
CA SER A 43 1.78 -5.82 52.28
C SER A 43 1.37 -5.09 50.99
N VAL A 44 1.30 -5.74 49.82
CA VAL A 44 0.84 -5.11 48.55
C VAL A 44 0.21 -6.12 47.59
N GLY A 45 -0.94 -5.71 47.02
CA GLY A 45 -1.53 -6.08 45.72
C GLY A 45 -2.46 -4.93 45.24
N THR A 46 -2.80 -4.68 43.97
CA THR A 46 -2.45 -5.25 42.65
C THR A 46 -1.79 -4.17 41.77
N PHE A 47 -0.67 -4.50 41.11
CA PHE A 47 0.18 -3.67 40.23
C PHE A 47 1.05 -2.58 40.88
N PHE A 48 2.10 -3.02 41.57
CA PHE A 48 3.29 -2.25 41.99
C PHE A 48 4.49 -2.74 41.13
N PRO A 49 5.46 -1.90 40.69
CA PRO A 49 6.43 -2.33 39.66
C PRO A 49 7.43 -3.36 40.19
N GLY A 50 7.49 -4.55 39.58
CA GLY A 50 8.49 -5.61 39.85
C GLY A 50 7.90 -7.00 40.19
N SER A 51 8.72 -8.06 40.09
CA SER A 51 8.33 -9.48 40.20
C SER A 51 8.05 -9.95 41.65
N ARG A 52 7.05 -9.39 42.33
CA ARG A 52 6.56 -9.85 43.65
C ARG A 52 5.02 -10.00 43.67
N ALA A 53 4.50 -11.07 43.08
CA ALA A 53 3.07 -11.39 43.07
C ALA A 53 2.79 -12.40 44.21
N ASP A 54 2.31 -12.09 45.41
CA ASP A 54 1.53 -10.96 45.91
C ASP A 54 1.65 -10.97 47.46
N SER A 55 2.33 -9.99 48.07
CA SER A 55 3.12 -10.14 49.34
C SER A 55 2.50 -9.60 50.64
N ALA A 56 2.82 -10.16 51.81
CA ALA A 56 2.78 -9.42 53.08
C ALA A 56 3.69 -10.01 54.18
N GLY A 57 4.52 -9.15 54.79
CA GLY A 57 5.28 -9.50 55.98
C GLY A 57 6.62 -8.79 56.14
N ILE A 58 7.37 -9.09 57.20
CA ILE A 58 8.46 -8.26 57.73
C ILE A 58 9.81 -8.83 57.32
N GLU A 59 10.72 -7.97 56.89
CA GLU A 59 12.15 -8.26 56.69
C GLU A 59 12.95 -7.38 57.65
N VAL A 60 13.89 -7.95 58.41
CA VAL A 60 14.80 -7.20 59.26
C VAL A 60 16.17 -7.84 59.19
N SER A 61 17.13 -7.14 58.62
CA SER A 61 18.53 -7.52 58.56
C SER A 61 19.38 -6.49 59.30
N GLN A 62 20.12 -6.92 60.32
CA GLN A 62 21.05 -6.09 61.05
C GLN A 62 22.45 -6.65 60.89
N ARG A 63 23.45 -5.79 60.69
CA ARG A 63 24.85 -6.17 60.71
C ARG A 63 25.72 -5.14 61.41
N LEU A 64 26.36 -5.54 62.49
CA LEU A 64 27.41 -4.77 63.16
C LEU A 64 28.78 -5.17 62.58
N ARG A 65 29.56 -4.19 62.09
CA ARG A 65 30.91 -4.36 61.56
C ARG A 65 31.92 -3.60 62.43
N LEU A 66 32.70 -4.32 63.20
CA LEU A 66 33.89 -3.81 63.89
C LEU A 66 35.14 -4.40 63.23
N SER A 67 36.30 -3.80 63.45
CA SER A 67 37.58 -4.23 62.86
C SER A 67 37.91 -5.72 63.03
N ALA A 68 37.42 -6.35 64.10
CA ALA A 68 37.67 -7.74 64.46
C ALA A 68 36.39 -8.58 64.63
N LEU A 69 35.20 -8.00 64.39
CA LEU A 69 33.91 -8.65 64.66
C LEU A 69 32.88 -8.21 63.62
N SER A 70 32.27 -9.15 62.93
CA SER A 70 31.05 -8.97 62.14
C SER A 70 29.95 -9.82 62.78
N LEU A 71 28.85 -9.19 63.16
CA LEU A 71 27.65 -9.90 63.63
C LEU A 71 26.51 -9.49 62.72
N SER A 72 25.80 -10.43 62.12
CA SER A 72 24.55 -10.20 61.42
C SER A 72 23.42 -11.08 61.91
N VAL A 73 22.22 -10.51 61.95
CA VAL A 73 20.98 -11.19 62.27
C VAL A 73 19.96 -10.79 61.21
N SER A 74 19.33 -11.74 60.57
CA SER A 74 18.22 -11.55 59.64
C SER A 74 16.98 -12.28 60.13
N LEU A 75 15.83 -11.68 59.88
CA LEU A 75 14.51 -12.26 60.04
C LEU A 75 13.73 -11.87 58.80
N GLU A 76 13.14 -12.84 58.12
CA GLU A 76 12.22 -12.65 57.03
C GLU A 76 10.95 -13.45 57.32
N HIS A 77 9.81 -12.82 57.11
CA HIS A 77 8.50 -13.43 57.25
C HIS A 77 7.67 -12.95 56.07
N VAL A 78 7.28 -13.87 55.19
CA VAL A 78 6.52 -13.56 53.98
C VAL A 78 5.40 -14.56 53.84
N TRP A 79 4.22 -14.09 53.46
CA TRP A 79 3.17 -14.94 52.94
C TRP A 79 2.64 -14.41 51.61
N ASP A 80 2.18 -15.32 50.76
CA ASP A 80 1.57 -15.01 49.47
C ASP A 80 0.02 -14.96 49.56
N ASN A 81 -0.68 -14.92 48.43
CA ASN A 81 -2.15 -14.92 48.37
C ASN A 81 -2.83 -13.85 49.27
N VAL A 82 -2.28 -12.63 49.28
CA VAL A 82 -2.72 -11.52 50.14
C VAL A 82 -4.16 -11.08 49.83
N ILE A 83 -4.60 -11.28 48.59
CA ILE A 83 -5.97 -11.03 48.12
C ILE A 83 -6.97 -12.08 48.67
N GLY A 84 -6.50 -13.22 49.16
CA GLY A 84 -7.33 -14.28 49.73
C GLY A 84 -8.13 -15.04 48.68
N ASP A 85 -7.51 -15.37 47.55
CA ASP A 85 -8.10 -16.25 46.53
C ASP A 85 -8.24 -17.67 47.10
N PRO A 86 -9.47 -18.19 47.28
CA PRO A 86 -9.68 -19.53 47.82
C PRO A 86 -9.29 -20.66 46.83
N LEU A 87 -8.94 -20.33 45.58
CA LEU A 87 -8.49 -21.29 44.57
C LEU A 87 -6.97 -21.51 44.59
N ILE A 88 -6.22 -20.66 45.29
CA ILE A 88 -4.76 -20.72 45.40
C ILE A 88 -4.39 -21.06 46.85
N SER A 89 -3.45 -21.98 47.04
CA SER A 89 -2.94 -22.31 48.38
C SER A 89 -2.05 -21.18 48.88
N THR A 90 -2.27 -20.71 50.10
CA THR A 90 -1.40 -19.70 50.71
C THR A 90 -0.15 -20.37 51.28
N GLU A 91 1.02 -19.93 50.84
CA GLU A 91 2.33 -20.27 51.36
C GLU A 91 2.80 -19.19 52.35
N VAL A 92 3.36 -19.63 53.48
CA VAL A 92 4.00 -18.79 54.48
C VAL A 92 5.43 -19.28 54.67
N GLN A 93 6.38 -18.41 54.42
CA GLN A 93 7.82 -18.63 54.56
C GLN A 93 8.36 -17.78 55.72
N ASP A 94 9.00 -18.44 56.67
CA ASP A 94 9.63 -17.86 57.86
C ASP A 94 11.14 -18.14 57.82
N GLU A 95 11.98 -17.15 57.55
CA GLU A 95 13.45 -17.29 57.59
C GLU A 95 14.09 -16.52 58.76
N MET A 96 15.07 -17.14 59.40
CA MET A 96 15.89 -16.52 60.43
C MET A 96 17.35 -16.86 60.18
N GLY A 97 18.17 -15.84 59.98
CA GLY A 97 19.62 -15.97 59.85
C GLY A 97 20.35 -15.34 61.02
N PHE A 98 21.37 -16.03 61.51
CA PHE A 98 22.32 -15.51 62.47
C PHE A 98 23.72 -15.85 61.98
N ASN A 99 24.56 -14.84 61.85
CA ASN A 99 25.90 -14.98 61.32
C ASN A 99 26.87 -14.19 62.20
N LEU A 100 27.84 -14.87 62.80
CA LEU A 100 28.87 -14.28 63.66
C LEU A 100 30.22 -14.62 63.07
N ARG A 101 31.02 -13.61 62.74
CA ARG A 101 32.43 -13.77 62.34
C ARG A 101 33.30 -12.92 63.24
N THR A 102 34.32 -13.50 63.85
CA THR A 102 35.25 -12.81 64.74
C THR A 102 36.68 -13.21 64.43
N THR A 103 37.58 -12.23 64.39
CA THR A 103 39.03 -12.40 64.27
C THR A 103 39.66 -11.64 65.44
N PRO A 104 39.70 -12.22 66.65
CA PRO A 104 39.99 -11.51 67.90
C PRO A 104 41.42 -10.92 67.99
N MET A 105 42.30 -11.23 67.04
CA MET A 105 43.65 -10.66 66.91
C MET A 105 43.93 -10.34 65.44
N GLN A 106 44.79 -9.34 65.16
CA GLN A 106 45.12 -8.88 63.80
C GLN A 106 45.61 -10.00 62.86
N ASP A 107 46.19 -11.08 63.42
CA ASP A 107 46.64 -12.29 62.72
C ASP A 107 46.13 -13.59 63.40
N GLY A 108 45.03 -13.49 64.17
CA GLY A 108 44.48 -14.60 64.97
C GLY A 108 43.51 -15.50 64.20
N PRO A 109 43.00 -16.56 64.83
CA PRO A 109 42.01 -17.44 64.22
C PRO A 109 40.71 -16.70 63.92
N THR A 110 40.16 -16.87 62.73
CA THR A 110 38.81 -16.46 62.40
C THR A 110 37.83 -17.55 62.86
N LEU A 111 36.93 -17.19 63.77
CA LEU A 111 35.75 -17.99 64.10
C LEU A 111 34.55 -17.43 63.34
N SER A 112 33.86 -18.27 62.59
CA SER A 112 32.60 -18.01 61.94
C SER A 112 31.54 -18.97 62.48
N MET A 113 30.34 -18.49 62.76
CA MET A 113 29.19 -19.29 63.15
C MET A 113 27.98 -18.79 62.37
N THR A 114 27.30 -19.72 61.72
CA THR A 114 26.08 -19.49 60.95
C THR A 114 24.99 -20.35 61.54
N ALA A 115 23.86 -19.76 61.87
CA ALA A 115 22.64 -20.48 62.22
C ALA A 115 21.54 -19.92 61.34
N GLU A 116 20.97 -20.75 60.49
CA GLU A 116 19.86 -20.43 59.60
C GLU A 116 18.70 -21.37 59.92
N PHE A 117 17.49 -20.85 59.81
CA PHE A 117 16.25 -21.59 60.03
C PHE A 117 15.25 -21.05 59.02
N THR A 118 14.68 -21.95 58.22
CA THR A 118 13.63 -21.66 57.24
C THR A 118 12.46 -22.57 57.54
N TRP A 119 11.24 -22.03 57.50
CA TRP A 119 10.03 -22.80 57.68
C TRP A 119 9.00 -22.39 56.65
N ASP A 120 8.71 -23.32 55.74
CA ASP A 120 7.71 -23.20 54.71
C ASP A 120 6.46 -23.98 55.12
N ARG A 121 5.30 -23.30 55.10
CA ARG A 121 4.02 -23.90 55.48
C ARG A 121 2.90 -23.40 54.61
N TYR A 122 1.99 -24.31 54.28
CA TYR A 122 0.83 -24.02 53.45
C TYR A 122 -0.45 -23.99 54.30
N ASP A 123 -1.45 -23.21 53.90
CA ASP A 123 -2.74 -23.09 54.60
C ASP A 123 -3.47 -24.45 54.68
N ASP A 124 -3.34 -25.27 53.64
CA ASP A 124 -3.67 -26.69 53.72
C ASP A 124 -2.46 -27.51 54.20
N THR A 125 -2.38 -27.67 55.52
CA THR A 125 -1.37 -28.49 56.21
C THR A 125 -1.30 -29.97 55.75
N ALA A 126 -2.23 -30.44 54.91
CA ALA A 126 -2.16 -31.77 54.32
C ALA A 126 -1.37 -31.82 52.99
N LEU A 127 -1.01 -30.68 52.41
CA LEU A 127 -0.31 -30.58 51.12
C LEU A 127 1.22 -30.58 51.28
N MET A 128 1.78 -29.66 52.08
CA MET A 128 3.22 -29.53 52.30
C MET A 128 3.51 -28.70 53.56
N SER A 129 4.56 -29.05 54.31
CA SER A 129 5.17 -28.19 55.34
C SER A 129 6.56 -28.70 55.63
N GLU A 130 7.54 -27.83 55.45
CA GLU A 130 8.96 -28.18 55.45
C GLU A 130 9.72 -27.23 56.37
N ILE A 131 10.55 -27.77 57.27
CA ILE A 131 11.44 -26.98 58.11
C ILE A 131 12.87 -27.33 57.76
N ASP A 132 13.61 -26.34 57.29
CA ASP A 132 15.05 -26.41 57.13
C ASP A 132 15.75 -25.69 58.28
N SER A 133 16.79 -26.30 58.82
CA SER A 133 17.67 -25.61 59.76
C SER A 133 19.11 -25.95 59.49
N LEU A 134 19.97 -24.95 59.55
CA LEU A 134 21.40 -25.06 59.34
C LEU A 134 22.12 -24.48 60.55
N LEU A 135 22.93 -25.29 61.21
CA LEU A 135 23.92 -24.82 62.18
C LEU A 135 25.31 -25.13 61.65
N SER A 136 26.08 -24.09 61.35
CA SER A 136 27.49 -24.20 61.02
C SER A 136 28.37 -23.44 61.99
N VAL A 137 29.47 -24.06 62.41
CA VAL A 137 30.54 -23.43 63.18
C VAL A 137 31.83 -23.73 62.45
N ASN A 138 32.61 -22.71 62.12
CA ASN A 138 33.90 -22.83 61.47
C ASN A 138 34.94 -22.02 62.25
N MET A 139 36.07 -22.62 62.59
CA MET A 139 37.22 -21.93 63.15
C MET A 139 38.42 -22.22 62.28
N SER A 140 39.07 -21.18 61.77
CA SER A 140 40.23 -21.32 60.90
C SER A 140 41.33 -20.34 61.26
N GLN A 141 42.58 -20.78 61.18
CA GLN A 141 43.75 -19.93 61.14
C GLN A 141 44.51 -20.28 59.87
N THR A 142 44.49 -19.40 58.88
CA THR A 142 45.13 -19.65 57.58
C THR A 142 46.51 -19.04 57.49
N ALA A 143 46.80 -18.01 58.30
CA ALA A 143 48.09 -17.35 58.38
C ALA A 143 48.97 -17.96 59.49
N GLY A 144 50.28 -18.04 59.23
CA GLY A 144 51.28 -18.50 60.20
C GLY A 144 51.76 -19.94 59.95
N VAL A 145 52.67 -20.40 60.82
CA VAL A 145 53.42 -21.66 60.63
C VAL A 145 52.54 -22.91 60.76
N PHE A 146 51.45 -22.84 61.53
CA PHE A 146 50.57 -23.98 61.79
C PHE A 146 49.13 -23.62 61.43
N PRO A 147 48.77 -23.59 60.14
CA PRO A 147 47.39 -23.34 59.73
C PRO A 147 46.48 -24.49 60.18
N TYR A 148 45.23 -24.19 60.53
CA TYR A 148 44.24 -25.20 60.90
C TYR A 148 42.82 -24.75 60.53
N THR A 149 41.93 -25.70 60.36
CA THR A 149 40.48 -25.51 60.17
C THR A 149 39.72 -26.50 61.03
N PHE A 150 38.58 -26.08 61.56
CA PHE A 150 37.62 -26.95 62.21
C PHE A 150 36.25 -26.44 61.83
N SER A 151 35.47 -27.24 61.11
CA SER A 151 34.09 -26.93 60.79
C SER A 151 33.15 -28.04 61.24
N GLY A 152 32.00 -27.64 61.74
CA GLY A 152 30.83 -28.48 61.90
C GLY A 152 29.68 -27.83 61.15
N LYS A 153 28.86 -28.64 60.51
CA LYS A 153 27.63 -28.26 59.83
C LYS A 153 26.58 -29.31 60.19
N ILE A 154 25.42 -28.89 60.64
CA ILE A 154 24.25 -29.75 60.78
C ILE A 154 23.15 -29.06 59.99
N ALA A 155 22.68 -29.71 58.94
CA ALA A 155 21.48 -29.32 58.21
C ALA A 155 20.38 -30.34 58.55
N ASP A 156 19.23 -29.88 59.00
CA ASP A 156 18.02 -30.68 59.17
C ASP A 156 16.98 -30.21 58.17
N GLN A 157 16.33 -31.14 57.48
CA GLN A 157 15.17 -30.92 56.61
C GLN A 157 14.04 -31.79 57.16
N ILE A 158 12.98 -31.18 57.68
CA ILE A 158 11.85 -31.86 58.32
C ILE A 158 10.62 -31.67 57.46
N ASP A 159 10.15 -32.73 56.83
CA ASP A 159 8.85 -32.77 56.16
C ASP A 159 7.77 -33.21 57.15
N HIS A 160 6.93 -32.27 57.57
CA HIS A 160 5.86 -32.50 58.52
C HIS A 160 4.67 -33.28 57.94
N VAL A 161 4.50 -33.32 56.61
CA VAL A 161 3.39 -34.02 55.94
C VAL A 161 3.68 -35.51 55.81
N VAL A 162 4.88 -35.87 55.37
CA VAL A 162 5.33 -37.26 55.27
C VAL A 162 5.88 -37.76 56.62
N GLY A 163 6.15 -36.86 57.55
CA GLY A 163 6.66 -37.16 58.89
C GLY A 163 8.10 -37.66 58.84
N THR A 164 8.91 -37.10 57.95
CA THR A 164 10.32 -37.46 57.78
C THR A 164 11.21 -36.34 58.32
N GLN A 165 12.40 -36.71 58.83
CA GLN A 165 13.42 -35.75 59.21
C GLN A 165 14.75 -36.23 58.68
N LEU A 166 15.30 -35.50 57.73
CA LEU A 166 16.58 -35.76 57.12
C LEU A 166 17.64 -34.87 57.76
N ARG A 167 18.62 -35.46 58.44
CA ARG A 167 19.76 -34.74 59.01
C ARG A 167 21.02 -35.01 58.23
N THR A 168 21.63 -33.96 57.70
CA THR A 168 22.97 -33.97 57.12
C THR A 168 23.96 -33.33 58.08
N SER A 169 24.82 -34.12 58.69
CA SER A 169 25.91 -33.67 59.55
C SER A 169 27.23 -33.72 58.79
N THR A 170 27.85 -32.57 58.57
CA THR A 170 29.20 -32.45 58.00
C THR A 170 30.18 -32.01 59.08
N PHE A 171 31.25 -32.74 59.30
CA PHE A 171 32.34 -32.36 60.19
C PHE A 171 33.64 -32.33 59.39
N SER A 172 34.33 -31.19 59.37
CA SER A 172 35.65 -31.10 58.78
C SER A 172 36.69 -30.63 59.80
N GLN A 173 37.87 -31.22 59.76
CA GLN A 173 39.02 -30.79 60.55
C GLN A 173 40.27 -30.83 59.69
N GLY A 174 41.02 -29.74 59.71
CA GLY A 174 42.24 -29.59 58.96
C GLY A 174 43.38 -29.05 59.82
N ALA A 175 44.58 -29.53 59.54
CA ALA A 175 45.79 -29.01 60.15
C ALA A 175 46.93 -29.08 59.14
N GLY A 176 47.79 -28.07 59.19
CA GLY A 176 48.89 -27.94 58.28
C GLY A 176 50.16 -27.39 58.90
N LEU A 177 51.17 -27.33 58.05
CA LEU A 177 52.48 -26.77 58.31
C LEU A 177 52.81 -25.85 57.14
N SER A 178 53.00 -24.57 57.43
CA SER A 178 53.48 -23.57 56.49
C SER A 178 54.88 -23.13 56.90
N THR A 179 55.83 -23.24 55.99
CA THR A 179 57.23 -22.84 56.17
C THR A 179 57.66 -22.03 54.96
N ASP A 180 58.78 -21.31 55.09
CA ASP A 180 59.51 -20.60 54.02
C ASP A 180 59.85 -21.46 52.76
N SER A 181 59.49 -22.74 52.73
CA SER A 181 59.82 -23.68 51.64
C SER A 181 58.62 -24.48 51.13
N PHE A 182 57.56 -24.62 51.92
CA PHE A 182 56.36 -25.36 51.52
C PHE A 182 55.20 -25.15 52.50
N TYR A 183 54.00 -25.37 51.98
CA TYR A 183 52.73 -25.49 52.66
C TYR A 183 52.23 -26.94 52.53
N LEU A 184 51.85 -27.55 53.64
CA LEU A 184 51.21 -28.86 53.69
C LEU A 184 49.95 -28.74 54.54
N PHE A 185 48.83 -29.30 54.09
CA PHE A 185 47.56 -29.25 54.81
C PHE A 185 46.82 -30.57 54.67
N LEU A 186 46.52 -31.21 55.78
CA LEU A 186 45.69 -32.41 55.83
C LEU A 186 44.32 -32.00 56.34
N GLU A 187 43.27 -32.40 55.64
CA GLU A 187 41.87 -32.15 55.96
C GLU A 187 41.11 -33.47 55.94
N LEU A 188 40.31 -33.70 56.97
CA LEU A 188 39.33 -34.77 57.03
C LEU A 188 37.97 -34.10 57.02
N SER A 189 37.12 -34.43 56.07
CA SER A 189 35.69 -34.12 56.06
C SER A 189 34.89 -35.41 56.22
N GLN A 190 33.80 -35.35 56.95
CA GLN A 190 32.88 -36.46 57.12
C GLN A 190 31.49 -35.91 56.91
N GLU A 191 30.72 -36.55 56.04
CA GLU A 191 29.30 -36.26 55.90
C GLU A 191 28.49 -37.48 56.32
N LYS A 192 27.37 -37.23 56.98
CA LYS A 192 26.43 -38.27 57.37
C LYS A 192 25.03 -37.74 57.16
N GLN A 193 24.27 -38.43 56.33
CA GLN A 193 22.86 -38.18 56.12
C GLN A 193 22.06 -39.27 56.81
N GLU A 194 21.15 -38.91 57.70
CA GLU A 194 20.31 -39.85 58.43
C GLU A 194 18.85 -39.43 58.40
N ASP A 195 17.95 -40.41 58.30
CA ASP A 195 16.56 -40.23 58.65
C ASP A 195 16.47 -40.35 60.18
N VAL A 196 16.27 -39.21 60.83
CA VAL A 196 16.22 -39.09 62.29
C VAL A 196 14.96 -39.76 62.85
N VAL A 197 13.86 -39.80 62.08
CA VAL A 197 12.60 -40.44 62.51
C VAL A 197 12.72 -41.95 62.46
N ALA A 198 13.30 -42.48 61.38
CA ALA A 198 13.53 -43.91 61.24
C ALA A 198 14.76 -44.41 62.03
N GLU A 199 15.55 -43.51 62.60
CA GLU A 199 16.87 -43.79 63.21
C GLU A 199 17.81 -44.53 62.24
N THR A 200 17.68 -44.28 60.93
CA THR A 200 18.46 -44.95 59.89
C THR A 200 19.47 -44.02 59.26
N VAL A 201 20.71 -44.49 59.12
CA VAL A 201 21.71 -43.78 58.31
C VAL A 201 21.41 -44.06 56.84
N LEU A 202 21.14 -43.02 56.07
CA LEU A 202 20.84 -43.10 54.64
C LEU A 202 22.12 -43.07 53.81
N SER A 203 23.06 -42.21 54.19
CA SER A 203 24.38 -42.15 53.58
C SER A 203 25.42 -41.70 54.60
N SER A 204 26.67 -42.07 54.37
CA SER A 204 27.79 -41.47 55.10
C SER A 204 29.01 -41.51 54.20
N SER A 205 29.74 -40.40 54.15
CA SER A 205 31.01 -40.26 53.47
C SER A 205 32.11 -39.81 54.44
N SER A 206 33.33 -40.13 54.10
CA SER A 206 34.52 -39.61 54.76
C SER A 206 35.56 -39.32 53.71
N ASP A 207 35.98 -38.07 53.64
CA ASP A 207 36.93 -37.54 52.68
C ASP A 207 38.20 -37.12 53.43
N VAL A 208 39.35 -37.69 53.07
CA VAL A 208 40.65 -37.25 53.59
C VAL A 208 41.40 -36.58 52.45
N SER A 209 41.58 -35.26 52.51
CA SER A 209 42.35 -34.50 51.55
C SER A 209 43.71 -34.09 52.11
N LEU A 210 44.79 -34.42 51.43
CA LEU A 210 46.13 -33.94 51.70
C LEU A 210 46.54 -32.98 50.59
N ARG A 211 46.71 -31.70 50.90
CA ARG A 211 47.19 -30.65 50.00
C ARG A 211 48.65 -30.29 50.30
N PHE A 212 49.44 -30.12 49.26
CA PHE A 212 50.85 -29.73 49.34
C PHE A 212 51.16 -28.67 48.28
N ARG A 213 51.79 -27.57 48.68
CA ARG A 213 52.34 -26.55 47.78
C ARG A 213 53.78 -26.22 48.16
N PRO A 214 54.75 -26.20 47.24
CA PRO A 214 56.07 -25.62 47.49
C PRO A 214 55.97 -24.09 47.61
N GLU A 215 56.82 -23.46 48.43
CA GLU A 215 56.85 -22.00 48.55
C GLU A 215 57.42 -21.35 47.29
N GLY A 216 56.79 -20.26 46.83
CA GLY A 216 57.18 -19.53 45.62
C GLY A 216 56.81 -20.25 44.32
N ALA A 217 56.23 -21.45 44.40
CA ALA A 217 55.68 -22.17 43.26
C ALA A 217 54.15 -22.10 43.29
N LEU A 218 53.53 -21.95 42.12
CA LEU A 218 52.08 -21.96 41.97
C LEU A 218 51.52 -23.39 41.84
N HIS A 219 52.33 -24.41 42.09
CA HIS A 219 51.95 -25.81 41.98
C HIS A 219 51.25 -26.28 43.26
N GLU A 220 50.16 -27.02 43.12
CA GLU A 220 49.45 -27.69 44.23
C GLU A 220 49.26 -29.17 43.91
N ALA A 221 49.72 -30.04 44.79
CA ALA A 221 49.37 -31.45 44.78
C ALA A 221 48.28 -31.69 45.81
N SER A 222 47.22 -32.39 45.45
CA SER A 222 46.21 -32.87 46.36
C SER A 222 46.01 -34.38 46.22
N ILE A 223 45.77 -35.06 47.33
CA ILE A 223 45.33 -36.46 47.32
C ILE A 223 44.09 -36.50 48.19
N THR A 224 42.96 -36.91 47.61
CA THR A 224 41.69 -37.03 48.32
C THR A 224 41.25 -38.49 48.35
N LEU A 225 40.98 -39.00 49.54
CA LEU A 225 40.42 -40.33 49.76
C LEU A 225 38.98 -40.16 50.21
N GLY A 226 38.04 -40.35 49.31
CA GLY A 226 36.61 -40.46 49.60
C GLY A 226 36.23 -41.90 49.94
N ASN A 227 35.38 -42.05 50.94
CA ASN A 227 34.88 -43.35 51.35
C ASN A 227 33.45 -43.23 51.83
N THR A 228 32.53 -43.88 51.11
CA THR A 228 31.15 -44.04 51.53
C THR A 228 30.88 -45.47 52.02
N ALA A 229 29.64 -45.77 52.43
CA ALA A 229 29.21 -47.14 52.73
C ALA A 229 29.37 -48.05 51.49
N ASP A 230 28.98 -47.52 50.34
CA ASP A 230 28.82 -48.27 49.10
C ASP A 230 29.98 -48.06 48.12
N SER A 231 30.80 -47.02 48.29
CA SER A 231 31.92 -46.71 47.39
C SER A 231 33.22 -46.39 48.13
N PHE A 232 34.34 -46.73 47.50
CA PHE A 232 35.66 -46.20 47.83
C PHE A 232 36.18 -45.40 46.64
N ASP A 233 36.63 -44.19 46.88
CA ASP A 233 37.15 -43.29 45.86
C ASP A 233 38.50 -42.75 46.32
N LEU A 234 39.58 -43.09 45.62
CA LEU A 234 40.88 -42.46 45.80
C LEU A 234 41.15 -41.58 44.59
N SER A 235 41.16 -40.27 44.78
CA SER A 235 41.62 -39.33 43.77
C SER A 235 42.95 -38.71 44.17
N ALA A 236 43.81 -38.49 43.19
CA ALA A 236 45.03 -37.72 43.34
C ALA A 236 45.05 -36.71 42.20
N SER A 237 45.21 -35.44 42.54
CA SER A 237 45.38 -34.36 41.59
C SER A 237 46.75 -33.72 41.79
N LEU A 238 47.47 -33.47 40.71
CA LEU A 238 48.68 -32.67 40.72
C LEU A 238 48.48 -31.53 39.73
N THR A 239 48.24 -30.34 40.28
CA THR A 239 48.20 -29.10 39.53
C THR A 239 49.60 -28.50 39.44
N ILE A 240 50.15 -28.50 38.23
CA ILE A 240 51.43 -27.86 37.92
C ILE A 240 51.13 -26.58 37.14
N ARG A 241 51.13 -25.44 37.82
CA ARG A 241 51.11 -24.13 37.18
C ARG A 241 52.47 -23.75 36.60
N PHE A 242 52.64 -23.80 35.28
CA PHE A 242 53.91 -23.51 34.61
C PHE A 242 54.17 -21.99 34.48
N VAL A 243 53.11 -21.22 34.23
CA VAL A 243 53.07 -19.74 34.18
C VAL A 243 51.72 -19.29 34.75
N GLU A 244 51.49 -17.99 35.02
CA GLU A 244 50.23 -17.50 35.63
C GLU A 244 48.95 -18.01 34.95
N ASP A 245 49.04 -18.29 33.64
CA ASP A 245 47.92 -18.63 32.75
C ASP A 245 48.00 -20.04 32.13
N LEU A 246 48.84 -20.94 32.64
CA LEU A 246 48.90 -22.32 32.14
C LEU A 246 49.06 -23.30 33.29
N ASP A 247 47.96 -23.98 33.59
CA ASP A 247 47.84 -25.05 34.55
C ASP A 247 47.79 -26.39 33.82
N ILE A 248 48.67 -27.32 34.18
CA ILE A 248 48.51 -28.72 33.78
C ILE A 248 48.07 -29.48 35.03
N VAL A 249 46.88 -30.06 34.96
CA VAL A 249 46.32 -30.88 36.03
C VAL A 249 46.45 -32.34 35.64
N PHE A 250 47.14 -33.11 36.46
CA PHE A 250 47.19 -34.56 36.35
C PHE A 250 46.23 -35.13 37.38
N ASP A 251 45.14 -35.73 36.93
CA ASP A 251 44.15 -36.35 37.80
C ASP A 251 44.23 -37.87 37.64
N GLY A 252 44.32 -38.57 38.76
CA GLY A 252 44.13 -40.01 38.81
C GLY A 252 42.99 -40.30 39.77
N SER A 253 42.11 -41.22 39.41
CA SER A 253 41.09 -41.73 40.31
C SER A 253 41.06 -43.25 40.27
N ILE A 254 40.85 -43.84 41.44
CA ILE A 254 40.53 -45.24 41.61
C ILE A 254 39.19 -45.24 42.33
N SER A 255 38.14 -45.71 41.67
CA SER A 255 36.83 -45.88 42.31
C SER A 255 36.45 -47.34 42.38
N TRP A 256 35.77 -47.71 43.46
CA TRP A 256 35.31 -49.05 43.69
C TRP A 256 33.93 -49.01 44.35
N ASP A 257 32.91 -49.39 43.58
CA ASP A 257 31.57 -49.68 44.11
C ASP A 257 31.58 -51.07 44.77
N ARG A 258 31.10 -51.13 46.00
CA ARG A 258 31.04 -52.31 46.85
C ARG A 258 29.69 -53.01 46.80
N THR A 259 28.68 -52.38 46.19
CA THR A 259 27.30 -52.89 46.10
C THR A 259 27.08 -53.74 44.86
N ASP A 260 27.79 -53.44 43.78
CA ASP A 260 27.87 -54.31 42.63
C ASP A 260 29.14 -55.19 42.70
N SER A 261 29.14 -56.30 41.95
CA SER A 261 30.32 -57.16 41.85
C SER A 261 31.31 -56.68 40.78
N ALA A 262 31.26 -55.39 40.40
CA ALA A 262 32.08 -54.86 39.33
C ALA A 262 33.55 -54.73 39.76
N ASN A 263 34.41 -54.69 38.75
CA ASN A 263 35.84 -54.53 38.95
C ASN A 263 36.14 -53.09 39.40
N VAL A 264 37.20 -52.95 40.21
CA VAL A 264 37.78 -51.64 40.56
C VAL A 264 38.01 -50.83 39.28
N SER A 265 37.46 -49.63 39.25
CA SER A 265 37.58 -48.68 38.16
C SER A 265 38.85 -47.84 38.34
N PHE A 266 39.55 -47.60 37.24
CA PHE A 266 40.73 -46.74 37.20
C PHE A 266 40.51 -45.65 36.16
N GLY A 267 40.42 -44.42 36.62
CA GLY A 267 40.42 -43.22 35.81
C GLY A 267 41.79 -42.54 35.88
N TRP A 268 42.27 -42.04 34.76
CA TRP A 268 43.33 -41.06 34.76
C TRP A 268 43.04 -40.04 33.67
N GLY A 269 43.31 -38.79 33.98
CA GLY A 269 43.15 -37.65 33.12
C GLY A 269 44.40 -36.80 33.18
N ILE A 270 44.74 -36.21 32.04
CA ILE A 270 45.68 -35.10 32.00
C ILE A 270 44.89 -33.97 31.37
N THR A 271 44.62 -32.94 32.15
CA THR A 271 43.91 -31.75 31.71
C THR A 271 44.93 -30.64 31.54
N PHE A 272 44.97 -30.06 30.36
CA PHE A 272 45.73 -28.84 30.10
C PHE A 272 44.73 -27.69 30.17
N SER A 273 44.84 -26.87 31.21
CA SER A 273 44.02 -25.69 31.39
C SER A 273 44.90 -24.46 31.17
N ALA A 274 44.81 -23.90 29.98
CA ALA A 274 45.47 -22.64 29.65
C ALA A 274 44.44 -21.53 29.80
N ASN A 275 44.67 -20.61 30.74
CA ASN A 275 43.98 -19.34 30.79
C ASN A 275 44.57 -18.40 29.73
N VAL A 276 44.50 -18.82 28.46
CA VAL A 276 44.91 -17.92 27.38
C VAL A 276 43.91 -16.77 27.42
N GLY A 277 44.41 -15.54 27.61
CA GLY A 277 43.67 -14.33 27.31
C GLY A 277 43.38 -14.27 25.82
N ILE A 278 42.49 -15.14 25.35
CA ILE A 278 41.74 -14.96 24.14
C ILE A 278 40.68 -13.96 24.57
N PRO A 279 40.64 -12.73 24.04
CA PRO A 279 39.48 -11.87 24.26
C PRO A 279 38.26 -12.69 23.83
N MET A 280 37.45 -13.12 24.81
CA MET A 280 36.21 -13.82 24.54
C MET A 280 35.21 -12.72 24.17
N PRO A 281 34.81 -12.60 22.90
CA PRO A 281 34.05 -11.44 22.41
C PRO A 281 32.60 -11.37 22.96
N PHE A 282 32.22 -12.21 23.93
CA PHE A 282 30.82 -12.38 24.35
C PHE A 282 30.54 -12.21 25.86
N LEU A 283 31.53 -11.87 26.69
CA LEU A 283 31.29 -11.38 28.05
C LEU A 283 31.82 -9.97 28.18
N VAL A 284 31.10 -9.07 27.55
CA VAL A 284 31.42 -7.66 27.52
C VAL A 284 30.79 -7.02 28.75
N THR A 285 31.62 -6.46 29.64
CA THR A 285 31.15 -5.75 30.83
C THR A 285 30.39 -4.51 30.40
N LYS A 286 29.07 -4.53 30.58
CA LYS A 286 28.16 -3.52 30.06
C LYS A 286 28.32 -2.17 30.77
N ALA A 287 28.25 -1.09 30.01
CA ALA A 287 28.14 0.29 30.45
C ALA A 287 26.66 0.68 30.62
N ARG A 288 26.39 1.91 31.02
CA ARG A 288 25.04 2.47 31.12
C ARG A 288 25.01 3.93 30.70
N ILE A 289 23.96 4.32 29.98
CA ILE A 289 23.64 5.72 29.70
C ILE A 289 22.42 6.12 30.55
N GLU A 290 22.56 7.21 31.28
CA GLU A 290 21.47 7.89 31.99
C GLU A 290 21.48 9.36 31.57
N GLY A 291 20.34 10.03 31.60
CA GLY A 291 20.33 11.43 31.19
C GLY A 291 19.03 12.14 31.43
N ARG A 292 19.01 13.39 30.97
CA ARG A 292 17.81 14.23 30.97
C ARG A 292 17.67 14.97 29.65
N ALA A 293 16.46 14.95 29.10
CA ALA A 293 16.04 15.82 28.01
C ALA A 293 15.18 16.97 28.52
N TYR A 294 15.39 18.15 27.95
CA TYR A 294 14.68 19.37 28.32
C TYR A 294 14.64 20.34 27.16
N ILE A 295 13.62 21.18 27.12
CA ILE A 295 13.50 22.28 26.16
C ILE A 295 14.37 23.43 26.69
N ASP A 296 15.48 23.67 26.00
CA ASP A 296 16.50 24.67 26.34
C ASP A 296 16.04 26.07 25.94
N ARG A 297 15.37 26.77 26.87
CA ARG A 297 14.69 28.03 26.55
C ARG A 297 15.64 29.22 26.46
N ASP A 298 16.78 29.16 27.13
CA ASP A 298 17.78 30.22 27.10
C ASP A 298 18.99 29.91 26.20
N LEU A 299 18.98 28.75 25.53
CA LEU A 299 19.93 28.31 24.51
C LEU A 299 21.36 28.21 25.06
N ASP A 300 21.51 27.88 26.34
CA ASP A 300 22.81 27.76 27.00
C ASP A 300 23.35 26.32 27.02
N GLY A 301 22.53 25.36 26.59
CA GLY A 301 22.84 23.94 26.49
C GLY A 301 22.97 23.24 27.85
N ARG A 302 22.44 23.82 28.93
CA ARG A 302 22.51 23.26 30.29
C ARG A 302 21.16 23.32 30.99
N TYR A 303 20.82 22.25 31.69
CA TYR A 303 19.54 22.23 32.41
C TYR A 303 19.52 23.23 33.58
N SER A 304 18.57 24.15 33.55
CA SER A 304 18.34 25.17 34.56
C SER A 304 16.86 25.26 34.96
N ILE A 305 16.52 26.23 35.82
CA ILE A 305 15.11 26.51 36.18
C ILE A 305 14.36 27.27 35.06
N ALA A 306 15.08 27.79 34.07
CA ALA A 306 14.48 28.44 32.90
C ALA A 306 13.92 27.42 31.91
N ASP A 307 14.38 26.17 31.99
CA ASP A 307 14.07 25.10 31.04
C ASP A 307 12.86 24.27 31.47
N VAL A 308 12.30 23.57 30.49
CA VAL A 308 11.14 22.70 30.71
C VAL A 308 11.57 21.25 30.51
N PRO A 309 11.42 20.38 31.51
CA PRO A 309 11.66 18.95 31.33
C PRO A 309 10.81 18.38 30.19
N ALA A 310 11.41 17.57 29.33
CA ALA A 310 10.73 16.98 28.18
C ALA A 310 10.35 15.53 28.48
N GLY A 311 9.16 15.33 29.06
CA GLY A 311 8.63 14.01 29.40
C GLY A 311 7.87 13.35 28.27
N GLY A 312 7.94 12.01 28.20
CA GLY A 312 7.29 11.20 27.18
C GLY A 312 7.96 11.24 25.80
N ILE A 313 9.20 11.73 25.70
CA ILE A 313 9.98 11.65 24.45
C ILE A 313 10.73 10.33 24.39
N VAL A 314 11.02 9.85 23.19
CA VAL A 314 11.83 8.65 22.97
C VAL A 314 13.28 9.08 22.76
N VAL A 315 14.20 8.51 23.54
CA VAL A 315 15.64 8.66 23.38
C VAL A 315 16.17 7.33 22.87
N ALA A 316 16.87 7.37 21.73
CA ALA A 316 17.48 6.21 21.12
C ALA A 316 19.00 6.27 21.28
N ALA A 317 19.61 5.13 21.62
CA ALA A 317 21.03 4.86 21.51
C ALA A 317 21.19 3.77 20.45
N ASP A 318 21.46 4.18 19.22
CA ASP A 318 21.30 3.39 18.00
C ASP A 318 19.91 2.74 17.91
N GLN A 319 19.78 1.42 18.03
CA GLN A 319 18.50 0.69 17.97
C GLN A 319 17.81 0.52 19.34
N THR A 320 18.49 0.85 20.44
CA THR A 320 17.87 0.72 21.77
C THR A 320 17.12 2.00 22.08
N GLU A 321 15.86 1.90 22.49
CA GLU A 321 15.02 3.06 22.79
C GLU A 321 14.51 3.04 24.24
N VAL A 322 14.42 4.22 24.84
CA VAL A 322 13.79 4.44 26.14
C VAL A 322 12.99 5.73 26.15
N SER A 323 11.88 5.76 26.86
CA SER A 323 11.11 6.98 27.05
C SER A 323 11.57 7.77 28.28
N THR A 324 11.48 9.10 28.20
CA THR A 324 11.68 9.96 29.36
C THR A 324 10.47 9.96 30.28
N ASN A 325 10.70 10.05 31.58
CA ASN A 325 9.64 10.31 32.55
C ASN A 325 9.19 11.78 32.52
N GLU A 326 8.20 12.16 33.32
CA GLU A 326 7.65 13.54 33.38
C GLU A 326 8.72 14.61 33.70
N ASP A 327 9.80 14.24 34.40
CA ASP A 327 10.95 15.10 34.71
C ASP A 327 12.03 15.09 33.60
N GLY A 328 11.71 14.55 32.42
CA GLY A 328 12.61 14.45 31.28
C GLY A 328 13.77 13.47 31.47
N VAL A 329 13.80 12.69 32.55
CA VAL A 329 14.89 11.77 32.87
C VAL A 329 14.68 10.42 32.18
N PHE A 330 15.75 9.86 31.63
CA PHE A 330 15.76 8.54 31.01
C PHE A 330 16.97 7.72 31.47
N ARG A 331 16.86 6.41 31.32
CA ARG A 331 17.91 5.44 31.63
C ARG A 331 17.80 4.26 30.68
N PHE A 332 18.88 3.99 29.96
CA PHE A 332 18.99 2.79 29.14
C PHE A 332 19.20 1.54 30.00
N PRO A 333 18.75 0.36 29.53
CA PRO A 333 19.26 -0.91 30.01
C PRO A 333 20.80 -0.95 29.92
N PRO A 334 21.49 -1.87 30.60
CA PRO A 334 22.93 -2.04 30.42
C PRO A 334 23.28 -2.24 28.93
N LEU A 335 24.15 -1.38 28.39
CA LEU A 335 24.62 -1.33 27.00
C LEU A 335 26.04 -1.90 26.90
N TYR A 336 26.46 -2.38 25.75
CA TYR A 336 27.86 -2.77 25.57
C TYR A 336 28.75 -1.49 25.56
N PRO A 337 30.02 -1.52 25.98
CA PRO A 337 30.96 -0.43 25.85
C PRO A 337 31.42 -0.31 24.39
N GLU A 338 30.68 0.49 23.63
CA GLU A 338 30.90 0.84 22.23
C GLU A 338 30.57 2.33 22.03
N THR A 339 30.63 2.82 20.80
CA THR A 339 30.17 4.17 20.46
C THR A 339 28.72 4.12 20.02
N TYR A 340 27.83 4.79 20.76
CA TYR A 340 26.42 4.91 20.44
C TYR A 340 26.11 6.27 19.84
N THR A 341 25.23 6.31 18.85
CA THR A 341 24.62 7.55 18.37
C THR A 341 23.36 7.82 19.16
N ILE A 342 23.36 8.91 19.93
CA ILE A 342 22.17 9.35 20.66
C ILE A 342 21.31 10.23 19.76
N SER A 343 20.07 9.81 19.53
CA SER A 343 19.04 10.56 18.84
C SER A 343 17.76 10.63 19.69
N VAL A 344 16.85 11.52 19.32
CA VAL A 344 15.58 11.70 20.02
C VAL A 344 14.42 11.80 19.03
N ALA A 345 13.30 11.19 19.40
CA ALA A 345 12.05 11.12 18.65
C ALA A 345 10.85 11.42 19.57
N GLU A 346 9.65 11.45 19.01
CA GLU A 346 8.39 11.74 19.74
C GLU A 346 8.45 13.07 20.52
N LEU A 347 8.95 14.12 19.88
CA LEU A 347 9.21 15.40 20.52
C LEU A 347 7.91 16.16 20.88
N PRO A 348 7.94 17.00 21.93
CA PRO A 348 6.88 17.96 22.20
C PRO A 348 6.74 18.94 21.03
N ARG A 349 5.51 19.39 20.70
CA ARG A 349 5.23 20.30 19.58
C ARG A 349 6.02 21.61 19.57
N ASN A 350 6.58 22.01 20.71
CA ASN A 350 7.34 23.23 20.89
C ASN A 350 8.86 23.00 20.99
N ALA A 351 9.36 21.84 20.56
CA ALA A 351 10.77 21.50 20.61
C ALA A 351 11.22 20.69 19.38
N ALA A 352 12.44 20.97 18.90
CA ALA A 352 13.11 20.23 17.83
C ALA A 352 14.31 19.44 18.39
N ALA A 353 14.59 18.30 17.76
CA ALA A 353 15.72 17.44 18.13
C ALA A 353 17.04 18.19 17.93
N PRO A 354 18.01 18.06 18.86
CA PRO A 354 19.38 18.38 18.55
C PRO A 354 19.93 17.39 17.50
N PRO A 355 21.02 17.74 16.80
CA PRO A 355 21.75 16.79 15.96
C PRO A 355 22.15 15.55 16.77
N PRO A 356 22.19 14.35 16.16
CA PRO A 356 22.63 13.15 16.86
C PRO A 356 24.05 13.31 17.42
N VAL A 357 24.28 12.78 18.63
CA VAL A 357 25.55 12.91 19.33
C VAL A 357 26.18 11.53 19.51
N GLU A 358 27.40 11.35 19.03
CA GLU A 358 28.18 10.15 19.28
C GLU A 358 28.75 10.14 20.70
N ILE A 359 28.57 9.02 21.40
CA ILE A 359 29.04 8.80 22.76
C ILE A 359 29.76 7.47 22.85
N GLU A 360 31.06 7.54 23.09
CA GLU A 360 31.89 6.39 23.43
C GLU A 360 31.65 6.00 24.89
N LEU A 361 31.30 4.72 25.12
CA LEU A 361 31.12 4.16 26.46
C LEU A 361 32.28 3.23 26.83
N GLU A 362 32.86 3.44 28.01
CA GLU A 362 33.81 2.49 28.58
C GLU A 362 33.11 1.43 29.46
N ALA A 363 33.70 0.25 29.58
CA ALA A 363 33.18 -0.83 30.42
C ALA A 363 33.00 -0.37 31.88
N GLU A 364 31.87 -0.73 32.51
CA GLU A 364 31.46 -0.29 33.86
C GLU A 364 31.21 1.22 34.02
N GLU A 365 31.26 2.01 32.94
CA GLU A 365 30.91 3.43 32.98
C GLU A 365 29.38 3.62 33.11
N THR A 366 28.97 4.56 33.96
CA THR A 366 27.64 5.16 33.88
C THR A 366 27.81 6.59 33.38
N ARG A 367 27.41 6.83 32.14
CA ARG A 367 27.52 8.11 31.46
C ARG A 367 26.25 8.92 31.67
N TRP A 368 26.37 10.11 32.26
CA TRP A 368 25.29 11.08 32.35
C TRP A 368 25.28 12.02 31.13
N ILE A 369 24.14 12.17 30.46
CA ILE A 369 23.99 13.02 29.28
C ILE A 369 22.83 14.02 29.43
N GLU A 370 23.04 15.24 28.96
CA GLU A 370 22.02 16.27 28.89
C GLU A 370 21.65 16.48 27.41
N ILE A 371 20.36 16.39 27.10
CA ILE A 371 19.83 16.56 25.74
C ILE A 371 19.02 17.86 25.70
N PRO A 372 19.64 18.99 25.31
CA PRO A 372 18.93 20.25 25.10
C PRO A 372 18.14 20.19 23.79
N LEU A 373 16.82 20.20 23.88
CA LEU A 373 15.92 20.33 22.74
C LEU A 373 15.80 21.81 22.36
N THR A 374 15.91 22.11 21.07
CA THR A 374 15.82 23.50 20.60
C THR A 374 14.36 23.95 20.63
N PRO A 375 14.00 25.05 21.31
CA PRO A 375 12.64 25.54 21.33
C PRO A 375 12.23 26.03 19.95
N VAL A 376 11.09 25.55 19.47
CA VAL A 376 10.51 25.95 18.19
C VAL A 376 9.09 26.47 18.37
N VAL A 377 8.66 27.30 17.43
CA VAL A 377 7.35 27.96 17.43
C VAL A 377 6.56 27.51 16.21
N VAL A 378 5.24 27.39 16.39
CA VAL A 378 4.31 27.19 15.30
C VAL A 378 3.81 28.56 14.84
N LEU A 379 4.05 28.89 13.58
CA LEU A 379 3.51 30.10 12.96
C LEU A 379 2.31 29.71 12.11
N THR A 380 1.14 30.23 12.44
CA THR A 380 -0.10 30.00 11.68
C THR A 380 -0.53 31.27 10.95
N GLY A 381 -1.25 31.09 9.86
CA GLY A 381 -1.83 32.19 9.10
C GLY A 381 -2.94 31.74 8.19
N ARG A 382 -3.47 32.68 7.39
CA ARG A 382 -4.51 32.40 6.41
C ARG A 382 -4.33 33.20 5.12
N VAL A 383 -4.58 32.57 3.98
CA VAL A 383 -4.78 33.21 2.69
C VAL A 383 -6.28 33.23 2.38
N PHE A 384 -6.87 34.42 2.25
CA PHE A 384 -8.33 34.57 2.15
C PHE A 384 -8.77 35.29 0.87
N ASP A 385 -9.96 34.90 0.38
CA ASP A 385 -10.68 35.54 -0.71
C ASP A 385 -11.38 36.79 -0.21
N ASP A 386 -10.67 37.90 -0.36
CA ASP A 386 -11.10 39.24 0.01
C ASP A 386 -12.03 39.81 -1.07
N VAL A 387 -13.23 39.23 -1.14
CA VAL A 387 -14.27 39.62 -2.10
C VAL A 387 -14.66 41.09 -1.91
N ASN A 388 -14.58 41.59 -0.68
CA ASN A 388 -15.03 42.92 -0.31
C ASN A 388 -13.93 44.00 -0.50
N ARG A 389 -12.66 43.57 -0.58
CA ARG A 389 -11.43 44.35 -0.82
C ARG A 389 -11.06 45.32 0.30
N ASP A 390 -11.31 44.95 1.55
CA ASP A 390 -10.93 45.75 2.71
C ASP A 390 -9.58 45.34 3.34
N GLY A 391 -8.99 44.24 2.86
CA GLY A 391 -7.70 43.72 3.33
C GLY A 391 -7.79 43.05 4.71
N LEU A 392 -8.98 42.74 5.21
CA LEU A 392 -9.20 42.17 6.53
C LEU A 392 -10.02 40.88 6.46
N ALA A 393 -9.41 39.77 6.88
CA ALA A 393 -10.09 38.47 6.91
C ALA A 393 -11.35 38.52 7.78
N SER A 394 -12.51 38.33 7.14
CA SER A 394 -13.81 38.25 7.80
C SER A 394 -14.37 36.82 7.80
N ALA A 395 -15.31 36.52 8.70
CA ALA A 395 -15.84 35.15 8.87
C ALA A 395 -16.66 34.65 7.66
N ASP A 396 -17.13 35.55 6.81
CA ASP A 396 -17.84 35.31 5.56
C ASP A 396 -16.91 35.17 4.34
N GLU A 397 -15.61 35.40 4.52
CA GLU A 397 -14.62 35.29 3.45
C GLU A 397 -14.02 33.89 3.43
N SER A 398 -14.07 33.28 2.24
CA SER A 398 -13.54 31.94 1.97
C SER A 398 -12.02 31.98 1.93
N GLY A 399 -11.36 30.84 2.02
CA GLY A 399 -9.91 30.75 1.85
C GLY A 399 -9.50 30.41 0.43
N PHE A 400 -8.26 30.73 0.07
CA PHE A 400 -7.63 30.10 -1.09
C PHE A 400 -6.81 28.91 -0.64
N GLY A 401 -7.29 27.70 -0.95
CA GLY A 401 -6.53 26.46 -0.74
C GLY A 401 -5.52 26.18 -1.84
N GLN A 402 -4.58 25.28 -1.55
CA GLN A 402 -3.48 24.90 -2.45
C GLN A 402 -2.55 26.05 -2.87
N VAL A 403 -2.54 27.15 -2.11
CA VAL A 403 -1.64 28.27 -2.34
C VAL A 403 -0.38 28.08 -1.49
N ARG A 404 0.79 28.12 -2.14
CA ARG A 404 2.07 27.95 -1.46
C ARG A 404 2.49 29.27 -0.80
N VAL A 405 2.64 29.23 0.51
CA VAL A 405 3.11 30.34 1.35
C VAL A 405 4.58 30.11 1.68
N LEU A 406 5.39 31.16 1.61
CA LEU A 406 6.82 31.16 1.82
C LEU A 406 7.17 31.98 3.06
N LEU A 407 7.90 31.37 3.99
CA LEU A 407 8.50 32.02 5.15
C LEU A 407 10.00 32.17 4.89
N ARG A 408 10.49 33.41 4.86
CA ARG A 408 11.90 33.74 4.61
C ARG A 408 12.54 34.31 5.86
N ASP A 409 13.70 33.81 6.25
CA ASP A 409 14.48 34.36 7.38
C ASP A 409 15.36 35.55 6.96
N ASP A 410 15.92 36.26 7.95
CA ASP A 410 16.85 37.39 7.73
C ASP A 410 18.15 37.00 6.97
N LEU A 411 18.47 35.71 6.86
CA LEU A 411 19.64 35.18 6.14
C LEU A 411 19.31 34.77 4.69
N GLY A 412 18.04 34.79 4.31
CA GLY A 412 17.54 34.45 2.97
C GLY A 412 17.18 32.98 2.77
N SER A 413 17.17 32.16 3.83
CA SER A 413 16.61 30.80 3.79
C SER A 413 15.10 30.86 3.65
N ILE A 414 14.52 29.93 2.90
CA ILE A 414 13.08 29.90 2.59
C ILE A 414 12.51 28.55 3.01
N LEU A 415 11.46 28.62 3.83
CA LEU A 415 10.57 27.49 4.12
C LEU A 415 9.26 27.71 3.37
N GLY A 416 8.67 26.64 2.84
CA GLY A 416 7.39 26.69 2.14
C GLY A 416 6.36 25.80 2.82
N THR A 417 5.11 26.24 2.84
CA THR A 417 3.94 25.44 3.25
C THR A 417 2.82 25.71 2.25
N VAL A 418 1.77 24.90 2.25
CA VAL A 418 0.62 25.08 1.36
C VAL A 418 -0.62 25.30 2.21
N THR A 419 -1.52 26.19 1.77
CA THR A 419 -2.78 26.42 2.47
C THR A 419 -3.73 25.24 2.31
N ASP A 420 -4.46 24.92 3.37
CA ASP A 420 -5.58 23.98 3.34
C ASP A 420 -6.78 24.54 2.55
N LEU A 421 -7.84 23.74 2.39
CA LEU A 421 -9.06 24.17 1.66
C LEU A 421 -9.75 25.42 2.25
N THR A 422 -9.48 25.76 3.51
CA THR A 422 -10.01 26.94 4.21
C THR A 422 -9.09 28.16 4.11
N GLY A 423 -7.96 28.01 3.42
CA GLY A 423 -6.92 29.00 3.25
C GLY A 423 -5.94 29.07 4.42
N ALA A 424 -6.08 28.25 5.46
CA ALA A 424 -5.19 28.28 6.60
C ALA A 424 -3.85 27.63 6.26
N TYR A 425 -2.75 28.16 6.78
CA TYR A 425 -1.42 27.57 6.63
C TYR A 425 -0.69 27.53 7.97
N VAL A 426 0.25 26.59 8.06
CA VAL A 426 1.09 26.41 9.24
C VAL A 426 2.54 26.18 8.83
N PHE A 427 3.44 26.90 9.50
CA PHE A 427 4.86 26.56 9.54
C PHE A 427 5.16 25.93 10.90
N LEU A 428 5.57 24.67 10.87
CA LEU A 428 6.03 23.95 12.04
C LEU A 428 7.52 24.20 12.26
N ASN A 429 7.98 24.00 13.49
CA ASN A 429 9.40 24.03 13.84
C ASN A 429 10.12 25.36 13.52
N VAL A 430 9.42 26.50 13.54
CA VAL A 430 10.02 27.81 13.24
C VAL A 430 10.88 28.27 14.40
N LEU A 431 12.16 28.51 14.15
CA LEU A 431 13.06 29.07 15.16
C LEU A 431 12.69 30.52 15.48
N PRO A 432 12.82 30.99 16.73
CA PRO A 432 12.66 32.40 17.06
C PRO A 432 13.60 33.28 16.23
N GLY A 433 13.06 34.35 15.65
CA GLY A 433 13.78 35.17 14.70
C GLY A 433 12.87 36.14 13.96
N ARG A 434 13.46 36.93 13.06
CA ARG A 434 12.70 37.80 12.17
C ARG A 434 12.55 37.12 10.81
N TYR A 435 11.32 37.16 10.31
CA TYR A 435 10.93 36.53 9.07
C TYR A 435 10.07 37.45 8.22
N SER A 436 9.94 37.12 6.93
CA SER A 436 8.88 37.63 6.07
C SER A 436 8.03 36.48 5.52
N VAL A 437 6.71 36.67 5.50
CA VAL A 437 5.74 35.73 4.93
C VAL A 437 5.24 36.28 3.61
N SER A 438 5.30 35.49 2.55
CA SER A 438 4.86 35.87 1.20
C SER A 438 4.17 34.69 0.52
N ILE A 439 3.49 34.93 -0.60
CA ILE A 439 2.88 33.86 -1.41
C ILE A 439 3.75 33.58 -2.64
N ASP A 440 3.97 32.31 -2.95
CA ASP A 440 4.56 31.89 -4.22
C ASP A 440 3.59 32.20 -5.36
N SER A 441 3.94 33.21 -6.16
CA SER A 441 3.10 33.70 -7.26
C SER A 441 2.79 32.64 -8.31
N ALA A 442 3.58 31.55 -8.41
CA ALA A 442 3.32 30.45 -9.35
C ALA A 442 2.10 29.60 -8.94
N THR A 443 1.70 29.66 -7.67
CA THR A 443 0.57 28.88 -7.13
C THR A 443 -0.72 29.69 -7.03
N LEU A 444 -0.69 30.95 -7.43
CA LEU A 444 -1.87 31.81 -7.41
C LEU A 444 -2.77 31.56 -8.63
N PRO A 445 -4.10 31.57 -8.47
CA PRO A 445 -5.02 31.46 -9.59
C PRO A 445 -4.83 32.56 -10.65
N ASP A 446 -5.12 32.25 -11.91
CA ASP A 446 -5.08 33.23 -12.99
C ASP A 446 -5.95 34.45 -12.69
N ARG A 447 -5.31 35.63 -12.74
CA ARG A 447 -5.89 36.97 -12.47
C ARG A 447 -6.18 37.25 -10.99
N PHE A 448 -5.49 36.56 -10.09
CA PHE A 448 -5.39 36.94 -8.70
C PHE A 448 -4.77 38.33 -8.54
N GLU A 449 -5.32 39.14 -7.63
CA GLU A 449 -4.83 40.47 -7.26
C GLU A 449 -4.80 40.59 -5.74
N PHE A 450 -3.64 40.95 -5.17
CA PHE A 450 -3.49 41.13 -3.72
C PHE A 450 -4.27 42.34 -3.22
N THR A 451 -4.95 42.19 -2.09
CA THR A 451 -5.59 43.29 -1.35
C THR A 451 -4.84 43.62 -0.05
N THR A 452 -3.94 42.73 0.37
CA THR A 452 -2.95 42.94 1.44
C THR A 452 -1.55 43.16 0.86
N ASP A 453 -0.58 43.50 1.71
CA ASP A 453 0.82 43.54 1.28
C ASP A 453 1.28 42.12 0.88
N PRO A 454 1.90 41.93 -0.30
CA PRO A 454 2.28 40.60 -0.81
C PRO A 454 3.42 39.93 0.00
N GLU A 455 4.05 40.69 0.88
CA GLU A 455 5.09 40.23 1.81
C GLU A 455 4.91 40.93 3.16
N ILE A 456 4.66 40.16 4.23
CA ILE A 456 4.42 40.66 5.59
C ILE A 456 5.58 40.25 6.50
N GLY A 457 6.22 41.22 7.15
CA GLY A 457 7.28 40.96 8.13
C GLY A 457 6.72 40.51 9.49
N VAL A 458 7.31 39.47 10.08
CA VAL A 458 6.89 38.85 11.33
C VAL A 458 8.10 38.63 12.25
N ASP A 459 8.02 39.13 13.49
CA ASP A 459 9.00 38.83 14.54
C ASP A 459 8.47 37.64 15.37
N VAL A 460 9.09 36.47 15.19
CA VAL A 460 8.75 35.20 15.87
C VAL A 460 9.49 35.15 17.21
N GLY A 461 8.76 35.15 18.33
CA GLY A 461 9.30 35.05 19.69
C GLY A 461 8.62 33.97 20.52
N TYR A 462 9.07 33.78 21.77
CA TYR A 462 8.51 32.79 22.69
C TYR A 462 7.15 33.26 23.26
N GLY A 463 6.06 32.96 22.56
CA GLY A 463 4.69 33.32 22.97
C GLY A 463 3.66 32.98 21.89
N GLU A 464 2.39 33.27 22.18
CA GLU A 464 1.30 33.17 21.20
C GLU A 464 1.52 34.25 20.13
N LEU A 465 1.76 33.82 18.88
CA LEU A 465 1.99 34.73 17.77
C LEU A 465 0.66 35.16 17.14
N PRO A 466 0.57 36.41 16.66
CA PRO A 466 -0.58 36.82 15.88
C PRO A 466 -0.62 36.04 14.56
N GLU A 467 -1.81 35.61 14.17
CA GLU A 467 -2.06 34.98 12.88
C GLU A 467 -1.72 35.94 11.74
N VAL A 468 -0.99 35.44 10.73
CA VAL A 468 -0.55 36.25 9.59
C VAL A 468 -1.50 36.04 8.42
N ALA A 469 -2.31 37.05 8.11
CA ALA A 469 -3.34 36.96 7.06
C ALA A 469 -2.90 37.67 5.77
N LEU A 470 -3.05 36.98 4.63
CA LEU A 470 -2.76 37.47 3.28
C LEU A 470 -4.04 37.40 2.43
N GLY A 471 -4.61 38.55 2.10
CA GLY A 471 -5.83 38.69 1.30
C GLY A 471 -5.54 38.99 -0.17
N GLY A 472 -6.38 38.44 -1.05
CA GLY A 472 -6.50 38.83 -2.45
C GLY A 472 -7.83 38.38 -3.04
N PHE A 473 -8.07 38.65 -4.32
CA PHE A 473 -9.28 38.18 -5.02
C PHE A 473 -8.97 37.83 -6.48
N VAL A 474 -9.76 36.92 -7.06
CA VAL A 474 -9.64 36.57 -8.48
C VAL A 474 -10.55 37.48 -9.31
N ARG A 475 -9.98 38.22 -10.28
CA ARG A 475 -10.80 39.06 -11.15
C ARG A 475 -11.78 38.21 -11.99
N PRO A 476 -13.05 38.64 -12.19
CA PRO A 476 -14.01 37.93 -13.04
C PRO A 476 -13.54 37.77 -14.49
N ARG A 477 -13.96 36.70 -15.18
CA ARG A 477 -13.68 36.50 -16.63
C ARG A 477 -14.58 37.44 -17.42
N GLU A 478 -14.04 38.16 -18.40
CA GLU A 478 -14.88 38.85 -19.40
C GLU A 478 -15.45 37.78 -20.34
N VAL A 479 -16.77 37.63 -20.35
CA VAL A 479 -17.49 36.76 -21.29
C VAL A 479 -17.85 37.60 -22.51
N ILE A 480 -17.32 37.25 -23.68
CA ILE A 480 -17.73 37.82 -24.97
C ILE A 480 -18.80 36.89 -25.55
N ILE A 481 -20.04 37.36 -25.62
CA ILE A 481 -21.14 36.68 -26.32
C ILE A 481 -21.18 37.24 -27.74
N THR A 482 -21.05 36.40 -28.77
CA THR A 482 -21.26 36.78 -30.17
C THR A 482 -22.64 36.31 -30.62
N PHE A 483 -23.51 37.25 -31.00
CA PHE A 483 -24.83 36.97 -31.59
C PHE A 483 -24.67 36.52 -33.05
N GLN A 484 -25.47 35.54 -33.49
CA GLN A 484 -25.51 35.08 -34.88
C GLN A 484 -26.47 35.96 -35.73
N PRO A 485 -26.26 36.09 -37.05
CA PRO A 485 -27.22 36.77 -37.92
C PRO A 485 -28.48 35.91 -38.18
N PRO A 486 -29.64 36.52 -38.50
CA PRO A 486 -30.84 35.80 -38.91
C PRO A 486 -30.63 35.05 -40.25
N THR A 487 -31.58 34.19 -40.65
CA THR A 487 -31.61 33.54 -41.97
C THR A 487 -32.82 34.02 -42.78
N ALA A 488 -32.59 34.58 -43.96
CA ALA A 488 -33.63 35.06 -44.87
C ALA A 488 -34.21 33.94 -45.75
N ASP A 489 -35.53 33.87 -45.89
CA ASP A 489 -36.24 32.93 -46.77
C ASP A 489 -37.56 33.50 -47.31
N PHE A 490 -37.98 33.14 -48.53
CA PHE A 490 -39.28 33.55 -49.09
C PHE A 490 -39.87 32.70 -50.23
N GLU A 491 -41.20 32.76 -50.34
CA GLU A 491 -41.99 32.15 -51.42
C GLU A 491 -42.60 33.19 -52.38
N VAL A 492 -42.91 32.77 -53.62
CA VAL A 492 -43.49 33.62 -54.68
C VAL A 492 -44.78 33.01 -55.23
N SER A 493 -45.83 33.81 -55.42
CA SER A 493 -47.12 33.35 -55.95
C SER A 493 -47.81 34.41 -56.82
N PRO A 494 -48.50 34.07 -57.93
CA PRO A 494 -48.62 32.73 -58.51
C PRO A 494 -47.35 32.29 -59.25
N ASP A 495 -47.19 30.99 -59.46
CA ASP A 495 -46.13 30.38 -60.27
C ASP A 495 -46.73 29.71 -61.53
N PRO A 496 -46.39 30.13 -62.77
CA PRO A 496 -45.49 31.24 -63.09
C PRO A 496 -46.14 32.62 -62.89
N PRO A 497 -45.40 33.62 -62.38
CA PRO A 497 -45.87 34.99 -62.27
C PRO A 497 -45.95 35.68 -63.64
N VAL A 498 -47.01 36.45 -63.90
CA VAL A 498 -47.30 37.04 -65.22
C VAL A 498 -47.13 38.55 -65.23
N ALA A 499 -46.50 39.09 -66.28
CA ALA A 499 -46.31 40.53 -66.44
C ALA A 499 -47.65 41.28 -66.53
N GLY A 500 -47.78 42.33 -65.73
CA GLY A 500 -48.99 43.15 -65.60
C GLY A 500 -50.02 42.63 -64.58
N ALA A 501 -49.77 41.49 -63.94
CA ALA A 501 -50.54 40.98 -62.81
C ALA A 501 -49.76 41.14 -61.48
N PRO A 502 -50.45 41.21 -60.33
CA PRO A 502 -49.78 41.23 -59.03
C PRO A 502 -49.12 39.89 -58.70
N VAL A 503 -47.89 39.97 -58.21
CA VAL A 503 -47.08 38.86 -57.69
C VAL A 503 -46.91 39.07 -56.19
N PHE A 504 -47.26 38.06 -55.41
CA PHE A 504 -47.15 38.04 -53.96
C PHE A 504 -45.85 37.37 -53.53
N PHE A 505 -45.21 37.96 -52.54
CA PHE A 505 -43.97 37.51 -51.93
C PHE A 505 -44.21 37.32 -50.43
N ASP A 506 -43.89 36.15 -49.89
CA ASP A 506 -44.07 35.81 -48.48
C ASP A 506 -42.73 35.45 -47.84
N GLY A 507 -42.19 36.33 -47.00
CA GLY A 507 -40.93 36.16 -46.30
C GLY A 507 -41.08 35.60 -44.89
N THR A 508 -42.28 35.16 -44.49
CA THR A 508 -42.57 34.74 -43.09
C THR A 508 -41.86 33.45 -42.67
N SER A 509 -41.26 32.71 -43.59
CA SER A 509 -40.39 31.56 -43.32
C SER A 509 -38.98 31.93 -42.83
N SER A 510 -38.61 33.22 -42.88
CA SER A 510 -37.34 33.71 -42.32
C SER A 510 -37.29 33.50 -40.79
N PHE A 511 -36.13 33.13 -40.24
CA PHE A 511 -35.98 32.84 -38.81
C PHE A 511 -34.64 33.32 -38.22
N ASP A 512 -34.60 33.45 -36.91
CA ASP A 512 -33.40 33.76 -36.12
C ASP A 512 -33.34 32.78 -34.94
N PHE A 513 -32.17 32.17 -34.72
CA PHE A 513 -31.99 31.12 -33.71
C PHE A 513 -31.71 31.70 -32.32
N ASP A 514 -31.07 32.87 -32.23
CA ASP A 514 -30.68 33.52 -30.97
C ASP A 514 -31.26 34.93 -30.77
N GLY A 515 -32.05 35.43 -31.73
CA GLY A 515 -32.77 36.70 -31.65
C GLY A 515 -34.20 36.70 -32.23
N GLU A 516 -34.73 37.89 -32.50
CA GLU A 516 -36.04 38.12 -33.11
C GLU A 516 -35.87 38.99 -34.35
N ILE A 517 -36.46 38.58 -35.48
CA ILE A 517 -36.47 39.40 -36.71
C ILE A 517 -37.38 40.61 -36.51
N ILE A 518 -36.80 41.81 -36.56
CA ILE A 518 -37.50 43.08 -36.34
C ILE A 518 -37.74 43.87 -37.63
N ALA A 519 -37.11 43.51 -38.75
CA ALA A 519 -37.31 44.19 -40.03
C ALA A 519 -37.16 43.24 -41.23
N TYR A 520 -37.98 43.50 -42.24
CA TYR A 520 -37.94 42.90 -43.57
C TYR A 520 -37.71 44.02 -44.58
N VAL A 521 -36.88 43.80 -45.59
CA VAL A 521 -36.60 44.78 -46.65
C VAL A 521 -36.53 44.05 -47.97
N TRP A 522 -37.48 44.34 -48.86
CA TRP A 522 -37.57 43.77 -50.19
C TRP A 522 -36.97 44.71 -51.23
N ASP A 523 -36.25 44.15 -52.20
CA ASP A 523 -35.82 44.81 -53.42
C ASP A 523 -36.21 43.91 -54.60
N PHE A 524 -37.16 44.36 -55.42
CA PHE A 524 -37.77 43.59 -56.51
C PHE A 524 -37.09 43.85 -57.86
N ASP A 525 -36.32 44.92 -58.00
CA ASP A 525 -35.67 45.29 -59.24
C ASP A 525 -34.14 45.15 -59.22
N GLY A 526 -33.58 44.77 -58.06
CA GLY A 526 -32.18 44.51 -57.84
C GLY A 526 -31.32 45.77 -57.86
N ASP A 527 -31.93 46.95 -57.64
CA ASP A 527 -31.22 48.24 -57.65
C ASP A 527 -30.54 48.58 -56.31
N GLY A 528 -30.76 47.76 -55.28
CA GLY A 528 -30.22 47.89 -53.93
C GLY A 528 -31.04 48.82 -53.02
N ASN A 529 -32.20 49.32 -53.45
CA ASN A 529 -33.12 50.12 -52.66
C ASN A 529 -34.33 49.30 -52.20
N ALA A 530 -34.89 49.69 -51.06
CA ALA A 530 -36.08 49.04 -50.52
C ALA A 530 -37.35 49.43 -51.29
N ASP A 531 -38.03 48.43 -51.86
CA ASP A 531 -39.34 48.54 -52.50
C ASP A 531 -40.51 48.25 -51.54
N ALA A 532 -40.31 47.35 -50.57
CA ALA A 532 -41.28 47.03 -49.53
C ALA A 532 -40.60 46.65 -48.21
N THR A 533 -41.31 46.75 -47.08
CA THR A 533 -40.74 46.51 -45.74
C THR A 533 -41.58 45.63 -44.81
N ASP A 534 -42.69 45.09 -45.30
CA ASP A 534 -43.53 44.18 -44.54
C ASP A 534 -43.06 42.73 -44.77
N ALA A 535 -43.35 41.80 -43.85
CA ALA A 535 -42.97 40.38 -43.99
C ALA A 535 -43.61 39.70 -45.21
N THR A 536 -44.69 40.28 -45.75
CA THR A 536 -45.28 39.91 -47.03
C THR A 536 -45.39 41.14 -47.91
N ALA A 537 -45.25 40.99 -49.22
CA ALA A 537 -45.26 42.09 -50.17
C ALA A 537 -45.94 41.72 -51.49
N GLU A 538 -46.42 42.73 -52.21
CA GLU A 538 -47.05 42.58 -53.53
C GLU A 538 -46.35 43.49 -54.53
N HIS A 539 -45.91 42.95 -55.67
CA HIS A 539 -45.24 43.70 -56.73
C HIS A 539 -45.82 43.37 -58.11
N VAL A 540 -45.87 44.36 -59.01
CA VAL A 540 -46.37 44.19 -60.39
C VAL A 540 -45.25 44.49 -61.38
N TYR A 541 -44.78 43.47 -62.08
CA TYR A 541 -43.77 43.62 -63.12
C TYR A 541 -44.40 44.02 -64.46
N ALA A 542 -43.98 45.16 -65.01
CA ALA A 542 -44.58 45.71 -66.23
C ALA A 542 -44.24 44.92 -67.51
N ASN A 543 -43.11 44.20 -67.51
CA ASN A 543 -42.62 43.44 -68.65
C ASN A 543 -42.28 42.02 -68.21
N ALA A 544 -42.34 41.08 -69.15
CA ALA A 544 -41.79 39.75 -68.95
C ALA A 544 -40.25 39.83 -68.90
N GLY A 545 -39.64 39.00 -68.06
CA GLY A 545 -38.20 39.00 -67.83
C GLY A 545 -37.85 38.29 -66.53
N THR A 546 -36.55 38.09 -66.34
CA THR A 546 -35.98 37.60 -65.08
C THR A 546 -35.69 38.79 -64.18
N TYR A 547 -36.17 38.75 -62.94
CA TYR A 547 -35.93 39.78 -61.93
C TYR A 547 -35.25 39.15 -60.72
N ALA A 548 -34.12 39.73 -60.30
CA ALA A 548 -33.40 39.28 -59.11
C ALA A 548 -34.07 39.91 -57.88
N VAL A 549 -34.96 39.15 -57.24
CA VAL A 549 -35.70 39.61 -56.07
C VAL A 549 -34.90 39.29 -54.83
N SER A 550 -34.65 40.27 -53.99
CA SER A 550 -33.97 40.07 -52.71
C SER A 550 -34.83 40.44 -51.51
N LEU A 551 -34.69 39.64 -50.45
CA LEU A 551 -35.23 39.90 -49.12
C LEU A 551 -34.06 40.01 -48.14
N THR A 552 -33.96 41.13 -47.45
CA THR A 552 -33.06 41.31 -46.30
C THR A 552 -33.86 41.31 -45.01
N VAL A 553 -33.49 40.45 -44.06
CA VAL A 553 -34.08 40.44 -42.71
C VAL A 553 -33.05 40.92 -41.68
N VAL A 554 -33.50 41.67 -40.68
CA VAL A 554 -32.65 42.23 -39.61
C VAL A 554 -33.19 41.83 -38.24
N ASP A 555 -32.32 41.35 -37.37
CA ASP A 555 -32.66 40.95 -36.00
C ASP A 555 -32.63 42.11 -34.99
N ASN A 556 -33.04 41.81 -33.75
CA ASN A 556 -33.01 42.74 -32.61
C ASN A 556 -31.59 43.05 -32.09
N GLY A 557 -30.56 42.32 -32.55
CA GLY A 557 -29.13 42.60 -32.34
C GLY A 557 -28.52 43.56 -33.38
N GLY A 558 -29.24 43.83 -34.47
CA GLY A 558 -28.80 44.63 -35.61
C GLY A 558 -28.02 43.85 -36.66
N ASN A 559 -27.96 42.51 -36.57
CA ASN A 559 -27.40 41.66 -37.62
C ASN A 559 -28.42 41.47 -38.74
N ALA A 560 -27.93 41.22 -39.97
CA ALA A 560 -28.78 41.07 -41.13
C ALA A 560 -28.32 39.95 -42.05
N ASP A 561 -29.26 39.33 -42.74
CA ASP A 561 -29.03 38.37 -43.82
C ASP A 561 -29.91 38.70 -45.03
N THR A 562 -29.43 38.38 -46.23
CA THR A 562 -30.09 38.69 -47.50
C THR A 562 -30.16 37.46 -48.40
N LEU A 563 -31.37 37.04 -48.76
CA LEU A 563 -31.61 36.04 -49.79
C LEU A 563 -31.98 36.71 -51.11
N THR A 564 -31.40 36.25 -52.23
CA THR A 564 -31.76 36.71 -53.59
C THR A 564 -32.13 35.53 -54.48
N ILE A 565 -33.30 35.59 -55.11
CA ILE A 565 -33.81 34.55 -56.04
C ILE A 565 -34.16 35.20 -57.39
N ASP A 566 -33.78 34.53 -58.48
CA ASP A 566 -34.17 34.93 -59.85
C ASP A 566 -35.61 34.49 -60.16
N VAL A 567 -36.54 35.45 -60.19
CA VAL A 567 -37.97 35.22 -60.48
C VAL A 567 -38.25 35.46 -61.96
N GLN A 568 -38.79 34.44 -62.65
CA GLN A 568 -39.14 34.52 -64.07
C GLN A 568 -40.57 35.03 -64.29
N ILE A 569 -40.71 36.28 -64.72
CA ILE A 569 -42.00 36.85 -65.09
C ILE A 569 -42.32 36.55 -66.56
N VAL A 570 -43.42 35.86 -66.82
CA VAL A 570 -43.83 35.48 -68.18
C VAL A 570 -44.71 36.54 -68.85
N ALA A 571 -44.74 36.57 -70.19
CA ALA A 571 -45.55 37.55 -70.93
C ALA A 571 -47.04 37.18 -70.92
N PRO A 572 -47.97 38.15 -70.82
CA PRO A 572 -49.39 37.88 -70.94
C PRO A 572 -49.72 37.35 -72.35
N SER A 573 -50.36 36.19 -72.42
CA SER A 573 -50.72 35.52 -73.67
C SER A 573 -51.63 36.38 -74.56
N ALA A 574 -51.34 36.48 -75.86
CA ALA A 574 -52.20 37.18 -76.81
C ALA A 574 -53.54 36.43 -77.04
N PRO A 575 -54.69 37.11 -77.10
CA PRO A 575 -55.98 36.42 -77.22
C PRO A 575 -56.12 35.73 -78.59
N GLY A 576 -56.22 34.40 -78.57
CA GLY A 576 -56.59 33.57 -79.72
C GLY A 576 -55.50 32.69 -80.34
N VAL A 577 -54.33 32.57 -79.71
CA VAL A 577 -53.34 31.53 -80.04
C VAL A 577 -53.17 30.65 -78.80
N SER A 578 -53.75 29.45 -78.82
CA SER A 578 -53.49 28.41 -77.83
C SER A 578 -52.11 27.85 -78.10
N THR A 579 -51.10 28.39 -77.43
CA THR A 579 -49.91 27.60 -77.10
C THR A 579 -50.29 26.82 -75.87
N LEU A 580 -50.88 25.64 -76.08
CA LEU A 580 -51.15 24.71 -74.99
C LEU A 580 -49.78 24.30 -74.42
N TYR A 581 -49.52 24.68 -73.18
CA TYR A 581 -48.34 24.20 -72.46
C TYR A 581 -48.53 22.70 -72.17
N PRO A 582 -47.48 21.88 -72.25
CA PRO A 582 -47.62 20.50 -71.81
C PRO A 582 -48.06 20.47 -70.34
N PRO A 583 -48.87 19.47 -69.94
CA PRO A 583 -49.18 19.26 -68.52
C PRO A 583 -47.87 18.99 -67.76
N ILE A 584 -47.90 19.06 -66.44
CA ILE A 584 -46.80 18.63 -65.56
C ILE A 584 -47.25 17.32 -64.91
N ALA A 585 -46.52 16.25 -65.19
CA ALA A 585 -46.75 14.95 -64.58
C ALA A 585 -46.16 14.90 -63.18
N ASP A 586 -46.98 14.56 -62.19
CA ASP A 586 -46.55 14.27 -60.82
C ASP A 586 -47.46 13.22 -60.17
N PHE A 587 -46.90 12.41 -59.28
CA PHE A 587 -47.66 11.44 -58.52
C PHE A 587 -47.06 11.09 -57.16
N SER A 588 -47.93 10.58 -56.30
CA SER A 588 -47.54 9.97 -55.03
C SER A 588 -47.95 8.50 -55.00
N TYR A 589 -47.36 7.72 -54.10
CA TYR A 589 -47.75 6.33 -53.89
C TYR A 589 -47.79 5.99 -52.40
N ALA A 590 -48.68 5.06 -52.04
CA ALA A 590 -48.84 4.57 -50.68
C ALA A 590 -49.04 3.05 -50.67
N PRO A 591 -48.44 2.32 -49.71
CA PRO A 591 -47.58 2.82 -48.63
C PRO A 591 -46.17 3.25 -49.12
N SER A 592 -45.49 4.11 -48.36
CA SER A 592 -44.15 4.64 -48.71
C SER A 592 -43.06 3.57 -48.75
N ALA A 593 -43.30 2.42 -48.12
CA ALA A 593 -42.49 1.20 -48.21
C ALA A 593 -43.38 0.03 -48.68
N PRO A 594 -43.64 -0.08 -49.99
CA PRO A 594 -44.52 -1.12 -50.52
C PRO A 594 -43.89 -2.50 -50.42
N SER A 595 -44.71 -3.49 -50.09
CA SER A 595 -44.30 -4.88 -50.01
C SER A 595 -44.80 -5.70 -51.19
N ALA A 596 -44.02 -6.69 -51.62
CA ALA A 596 -44.33 -7.57 -52.73
C ALA A 596 -45.65 -8.30 -52.47
N GLY A 597 -46.50 -8.33 -53.50
CA GLY A 597 -47.84 -8.93 -53.46
C GLY A 597 -48.90 -8.07 -52.76
N SER A 598 -48.54 -6.98 -52.08
CA SER A 598 -49.51 -6.03 -51.53
C SER A 598 -49.90 -4.99 -52.58
N PRO A 599 -51.15 -4.49 -52.60
CA PRO A 599 -51.54 -3.39 -53.47
C PRO A 599 -50.84 -2.10 -53.06
N VAL A 600 -50.19 -1.47 -54.03
CA VAL A 600 -49.66 -0.12 -53.92
C VAL A 600 -50.63 0.79 -54.66
N MET A 601 -51.11 1.82 -53.98
CA MET A 601 -51.97 2.84 -54.56
C MET A 601 -51.11 3.96 -55.08
N PHE A 602 -51.23 4.25 -56.36
CA PHE A 602 -50.57 5.34 -57.07
C PHE A 602 -51.61 6.42 -57.39
N ASP A 603 -51.36 7.64 -56.92
CA ASP A 603 -52.24 8.78 -57.08
C ASP A 603 -51.55 9.86 -57.92
N GLY A 604 -51.97 9.96 -59.17
CA GLY A 604 -51.49 10.94 -60.16
C GLY A 604 -52.27 12.24 -60.14
N THR A 605 -53.21 12.45 -59.22
CA THR A 605 -54.01 13.69 -59.14
C THR A 605 -53.20 14.93 -58.77
N LEU A 606 -51.93 14.75 -58.38
CA LEU A 606 -50.95 15.83 -58.21
C LEU A 606 -50.47 16.42 -59.55
N SER A 607 -50.65 15.69 -60.65
CA SER A 607 -50.39 16.21 -61.98
C SER A 607 -51.29 17.40 -62.26
N SER A 608 -50.74 18.45 -62.88
CA SER A 608 -51.46 19.69 -63.16
C SER A 608 -51.26 20.12 -64.61
N ASP A 609 -52.26 20.79 -65.15
CA ASP A 609 -52.15 21.46 -66.44
C ASP A 609 -52.45 22.94 -66.21
N PHE A 610 -51.50 23.78 -66.61
CA PHE A 610 -51.55 25.21 -66.36
C PHE A 610 -52.61 25.90 -67.22
N ASP A 611 -52.93 25.37 -68.41
CA ASP A 611 -53.86 26.02 -69.35
C ASP A 611 -55.04 25.15 -69.81
N GLY A 612 -55.17 23.95 -69.26
CA GLY A 612 -56.25 23.01 -69.54
C GLY A 612 -56.59 22.07 -68.38
N ASP A 613 -57.27 20.98 -68.73
CA ASP A 613 -57.56 19.87 -67.83
C ASP A 613 -56.78 18.64 -68.34
N ILE A 614 -56.27 17.81 -67.42
CA ILE A 614 -55.69 16.52 -67.79
C ILE A 614 -56.78 15.61 -68.34
N ALA A 615 -56.66 15.23 -69.61
CA ALA A 615 -57.63 14.42 -70.32
C ALA A 615 -57.44 12.92 -70.06
N THR A 616 -56.19 12.45 -69.97
CA THR A 616 -55.87 11.03 -69.73
C THR A 616 -54.63 10.84 -68.88
N TYR A 617 -54.64 9.75 -68.10
CA TYR A 617 -53.50 9.23 -67.34
C TYR A 617 -53.09 7.89 -67.97
N ALA A 618 -51.80 7.60 -68.00
CA ALA A 618 -51.24 6.36 -68.52
C ALA A 618 -50.06 5.95 -67.63
N TRP A 619 -50.23 4.88 -66.87
CA TRP A 619 -49.26 4.33 -65.94
C TRP A 619 -48.52 3.16 -66.57
N ASP A 620 -47.21 3.11 -66.41
CA ASP A 620 -46.33 1.99 -66.74
C ASP A 620 -45.62 1.60 -65.44
N PHE A 621 -45.83 0.38 -64.96
CA PHE A 621 -45.30 -0.08 -63.68
C PHE A 621 -44.06 -0.97 -63.83
N ASP A 622 -43.82 -1.54 -65.00
CA ASP A 622 -42.71 -2.48 -65.24
C ASP A 622 -41.58 -1.90 -66.10
N GLY A 623 -41.74 -0.67 -66.59
CA GLY A 623 -40.76 0.10 -67.32
C GLY A 623 -40.61 -0.32 -68.78
N ASP A 624 -41.58 -1.04 -69.35
CA ASP A 624 -41.58 -1.50 -70.74
C ASP A 624 -42.08 -0.44 -71.74
N LEU A 625 -42.53 0.72 -71.25
CA LEU A 625 -43.09 1.87 -71.97
C LEU A 625 -44.48 1.63 -72.58
N GLU A 626 -45.18 0.56 -72.21
CA GLU A 626 -46.59 0.33 -72.53
C GLU A 626 -47.49 0.59 -71.30
N PRO A 627 -48.67 1.21 -71.46
CA PRO A 627 -49.49 1.58 -70.32
C PRO A 627 -50.27 0.39 -69.73
N ASP A 628 -49.99 0.08 -68.47
CA ASP A 628 -50.65 -0.93 -67.63
C ASP A 628 -51.98 -0.46 -67.04
N ALA A 629 -52.11 0.84 -66.73
CA ALA A 629 -53.34 1.42 -66.20
C ALA A 629 -53.60 2.84 -66.73
N ALA A 630 -54.87 3.28 -66.72
CA ALA A 630 -55.27 4.53 -67.37
C ALA A 630 -56.17 5.46 -66.53
N SER A 631 -56.21 5.26 -65.21
CA SER A 631 -57.02 6.04 -64.26
C SER A 631 -56.13 7.02 -63.49
N ALA A 632 -56.69 8.16 -63.05
CA ALA A 632 -55.95 9.17 -62.27
C ALA A 632 -55.37 8.60 -60.96
N VAL A 633 -56.08 7.63 -60.39
CA VAL A 633 -55.58 6.79 -59.30
C VAL A 633 -55.57 5.35 -59.80
N ALA A 634 -54.45 4.67 -59.64
CA ALA A 634 -54.22 3.30 -60.08
C ALA A 634 -53.72 2.44 -58.91
N GLU A 635 -54.16 1.18 -58.89
CA GLU A 635 -53.70 0.18 -57.91
C GLU A 635 -52.84 -0.83 -58.66
N HIS A 636 -51.63 -1.08 -58.18
CA HIS A 636 -50.73 -2.07 -58.77
C HIS A 636 -49.97 -2.83 -57.68
N SER A 637 -49.82 -4.14 -57.86
CA SER A 637 -49.09 -5.01 -56.95
C SER A 637 -47.90 -5.62 -57.69
N PHE A 638 -46.71 -5.42 -57.16
CA PHE A 638 -45.50 -6.02 -57.71
C PHE A 638 -45.35 -7.42 -57.14
N ALA A 639 -45.34 -8.42 -58.02
CA ALA A 639 -45.40 -9.81 -57.62
C ALA A 639 -44.13 -10.30 -56.89
N SER A 640 -43.02 -9.58 -57.03
CA SER A 640 -41.73 -9.88 -56.40
C SER A 640 -41.13 -8.63 -55.76
N SER A 641 -40.30 -8.83 -54.74
CA SER A 641 -39.47 -7.75 -54.21
C SER A 641 -38.42 -7.35 -55.25
N GLY A 642 -38.05 -6.07 -55.25
CA GLY A 642 -37.12 -5.52 -56.24
C GLY A 642 -37.38 -4.05 -56.51
N THR A 643 -36.53 -3.48 -57.36
CA THR A 643 -36.64 -2.09 -57.83
C THR A 643 -37.45 -2.05 -59.12
N TYR A 644 -38.55 -1.30 -59.12
CA TYR A 644 -39.42 -1.09 -60.27
C TYR A 644 -39.37 0.37 -60.70
N SER A 645 -39.34 0.64 -62.01
CA SER A 645 -39.42 2.02 -62.53
C SER A 645 -40.86 2.30 -62.90
N VAL A 646 -41.56 3.04 -62.04
CA VAL A 646 -42.96 3.39 -62.25
C VAL A 646 -43.03 4.75 -62.92
N SER A 647 -43.67 4.80 -64.08
CA SER A 647 -43.83 6.01 -64.88
C SER A 647 -45.30 6.40 -65.00
N LEU A 648 -45.60 7.68 -64.83
CA LEU A 648 -46.90 8.26 -65.16
C LEU A 648 -46.73 9.21 -66.34
N THR A 649 -47.49 8.98 -67.40
CA THR A 649 -47.68 9.93 -68.50
C THR A 649 -49.07 10.53 -68.41
N VAL A 650 -49.16 11.86 -68.35
CA VAL A 650 -50.43 12.59 -68.42
C VAL A 650 -50.54 13.32 -69.75
N ILE A 651 -51.73 13.35 -70.33
CA ILE A 651 -52.03 14.06 -71.57
C ILE A 651 -53.17 15.04 -71.31
N ASP A 652 -52.97 16.30 -71.69
CA ASP A 652 -53.96 17.36 -71.54
C ASP A 652 -55.08 17.29 -72.59
N ASN A 653 -56.07 18.17 -72.45
CA ASN A 653 -57.16 18.35 -73.42
C ASN A 653 -56.72 18.96 -74.76
N GLY A 654 -55.48 19.46 -74.84
CA GLY A 654 -54.78 19.97 -76.01
C GLY A 654 -54.04 18.89 -76.82
N GLY A 655 -53.85 17.70 -76.25
CA GLY A 655 -53.08 16.59 -76.79
C GLY A 655 -51.58 16.64 -76.49
N ASN A 656 -51.10 17.55 -75.64
CA ASN A 656 -49.71 17.53 -75.17
C ASN A 656 -49.57 16.58 -73.99
N SER A 657 -48.37 16.03 -73.82
CA SER A 657 -48.09 15.06 -72.77
C SER A 657 -46.81 15.39 -72.01
N ASP A 658 -46.78 14.98 -70.76
CA ASP A 658 -45.57 14.96 -69.93
C ASP A 658 -45.48 13.64 -69.16
N THR A 659 -44.26 13.24 -68.83
CA THR A 659 -43.98 11.94 -68.21
C THR A 659 -43.00 12.12 -67.05
N ILE A 660 -43.34 11.55 -65.90
CA ILE A 660 -42.47 11.45 -64.74
C ILE A 660 -42.25 9.98 -64.36
N THR A 661 -41.03 9.64 -63.97
CA THR A 661 -40.65 8.27 -63.57
C THR A 661 -40.01 8.30 -62.19
N TYR A 662 -40.51 7.47 -61.28
CA TYR A 662 -39.90 7.22 -59.98
C TYR A 662 -39.44 5.76 -59.86
N THR A 663 -38.30 5.56 -59.21
CA THR A 663 -37.81 4.22 -58.87
C THR A 663 -38.40 3.79 -57.53
N LEU A 664 -39.23 2.76 -57.56
CA LEU A 664 -39.92 2.19 -56.41
C LEU A 664 -39.22 0.93 -55.91
N GLN A 665 -38.80 0.94 -54.65
CA GLN A 665 -38.26 -0.24 -53.98
C GLN A 665 -39.39 -1.01 -53.29
N VAL A 666 -39.68 -2.21 -53.77
CA VAL A 666 -40.69 -3.10 -53.19
C VAL A 666 -40.01 -4.17 -52.34
N SER A 667 -40.27 -4.19 -51.04
CA SER A 667 -39.67 -5.10 -50.06
C SER A 667 -40.48 -6.39 -49.92
N GLY A 668 -39.91 -7.47 -49.37
CA GLY A 668 -40.69 -8.69 -49.08
C GLY A 668 -41.62 -8.50 -47.88
N GLY A 669 -42.93 -8.71 -48.02
CA GLY A 669 -43.89 -8.53 -46.92
C GLY A 669 -43.78 -9.63 -45.84
N ARG A 670 -43.70 -9.24 -44.55
CA ARG A 670 -43.81 -10.12 -43.37
C ARG A 670 -45.08 -9.74 -42.60
N ASP A 671 -46.04 -10.65 -42.51
CA ASP A 671 -47.21 -10.49 -41.65
C ASP A 671 -46.83 -10.59 -40.16
N ALA A 672 -47.37 -9.67 -39.36
CA ALA A 672 -47.20 -9.60 -37.91
C ALA A 672 -48.45 -10.14 -37.21
N GLU A 673 -48.30 -11.11 -36.29
CA GLU A 673 -49.25 -11.35 -35.21
C GLU A 673 -48.60 -11.24 -33.83
N THR A 674 -49.23 -10.44 -32.97
CA THR A 674 -49.00 -10.28 -31.52
C THR A 674 -49.80 -11.29 -30.69
N PRO A 675 -49.36 -11.69 -29.47
CA PRO A 675 -49.99 -12.76 -28.67
C PRO A 675 -50.94 -12.27 -27.56
N GLN A 676 -52.06 -12.99 -27.33
CA GLN A 676 -52.42 -13.69 -26.05
C GLN A 676 -53.92 -14.13 -25.98
N VAL A 677 -54.08 -15.46 -25.82
CA VAL A 677 -55.07 -16.27 -25.05
C VAL A 677 -56.59 -15.99 -25.14
N GLY A 678 -57.33 -16.99 -25.68
CA GLY A 678 -58.67 -17.34 -25.19
C GLY A 678 -59.70 -17.78 -26.25
N ASP A 679 -59.88 -19.09 -26.37
CA ASP A 679 -61.01 -19.85 -26.95
C ASP A 679 -61.03 -20.16 -28.48
N GLU A 680 -60.67 -21.42 -28.77
CA GLU A 680 -60.94 -22.25 -29.96
C GLU A 680 -62.44 -22.32 -30.36
N PRO A 681 -62.84 -22.89 -31.53
CA PRO A 681 -62.03 -23.62 -32.53
C PRO A 681 -62.35 -23.30 -34.00
N GLY A 682 -61.37 -23.48 -34.90
CA GLY A 682 -61.68 -23.62 -36.32
C GLY A 682 -60.56 -23.53 -37.34
N ALA A 683 -59.52 -24.37 -37.22
CA ALA A 683 -58.70 -24.94 -38.30
C ALA A 683 -58.17 -24.00 -39.41
N GLU A 684 -56.86 -23.68 -39.33
CA GLU A 684 -56.07 -23.10 -40.43
C GLU A 684 -54.94 -24.03 -40.91
N ASP A 685 -54.57 -23.74 -42.15
CA ASP A 685 -53.92 -24.53 -43.19
C ASP A 685 -52.40 -24.72 -43.05
N GLU A 686 -51.91 -25.71 -43.80
CA GLU A 686 -50.52 -26.13 -43.93
C GLU A 686 -49.60 -25.10 -44.64
N VAL A 687 -48.60 -24.63 -43.88
CA VAL A 687 -47.22 -24.18 -44.17
C VAL A 687 -46.63 -24.34 -45.60
N GLN A 688 -46.07 -23.25 -46.17
CA GLN A 688 -44.77 -23.20 -46.90
C GLN A 688 -44.08 -21.80 -46.79
N THR A 689 -43.05 -21.67 -45.92
CA THR A 689 -41.60 -21.32 -46.08
C THR A 689 -41.16 -19.91 -46.59
N PRO A 690 -40.19 -19.21 -45.92
CA PRO A 690 -39.86 -17.78 -46.11
C PRO A 690 -38.69 -17.50 -47.09
N GLN A 691 -38.64 -16.30 -47.70
CA GLN A 691 -37.52 -15.80 -48.53
C GLN A 691 -36.43 -15.09 -47.68
N GLN A 692 -35.18 -15.33 -48.06
CA GLN A 692 -33.91 -14.88 -47.45
C GLN A 692 -33.54 -13.43 -47.84
N GLN A 693 -33.03 -12.63 -46.90
CA GLN A 693 -32.47 -11.30 -47.08
C GLN A 693 -30.95 -11.39 -47.29
N SER A 694 -30.37 -10.38 -47.95
CA SER A 694 -28.91 -10.29 -48.12
C SER A 694 -28.27 -9.62 -46.90
N PRO A 695 -27.03 -10.00 -46.52
CA PRO A 695 -26.31 -9.37 -45.42
C PRO A 695 -26.02 -7.89 -45.72
N VAL A 696 -25.68 -7.11 -44.69
CA VAL A 696 -25.20 -5.73 -44.80
C VAL A 696 -23.73 -5.69 -44.41
N ALA A 697 -22.88 -5.31 -45.37
CA ALA A 697 -21.43 -5.25 -45.18
C ALA A 697 -21.03 -3.98 -44.41
N ALA A 698 -20.30 -4.14 -43.31
CA ALA A 698 -19.75 -3.03 -42.53
C ALA A 698 -18.41 -3.44 -41.91
N PHE A 699 -17.44 -2.52 -41.89
CA PHE A 699 -16.18 -2.74 -41.19
C PHE A 699 -15.58 -1.48 -40.60
N VAL A 700 -14.74 -1.69 -39.58
CA VAL A 700 -13.89 -0.68 -38.95
C VAL A 700 -12.43 -1.11 -39.06
N TYR A 701 -11.50 -0.17 -38.93
CA TYR A 701 -10.06 -0.46 -38.97
C TYR A 701 -9.28 0.39 -37.98
N VAL A 702 -8.22 -0.19 -37.42
CA VAL A 702 -7.35 0.45 -36.42
C VAL A 702 -5.89 0.11 -36.76
N PRO A 703 -4.96 1.08 -36.72
CA PRO A 703 -5.18 2.52 -36.47
C PRO A 703 -5.85 3.23 -37.66
N VAL A 704 -6.58 4.32 -37.40
CA VAL A 704 -7.31 5.11 -38.41
C VAL A 704 -6.36 5.92 -39.31
N GLU A 705 -5.11 6.12 -38.86
CA GLU A 705 -4.02 6.77 -39.61
C GLU A 705 -2.77 5.85 -39.68
N PRO A 706 -2.82 4.78 -40.50
CA PRO A 706 -1.74 3.79 -40.56
C PRO A 706 -0.48 4.33 -41.26
N GLN A 707 0.70 3.86 -40.81
CA GLN A 707 1.99 4.20 -41.43
C GLN A 707 2.51 3.05 -42.32
N PRO A 708 3.42 3.33 -43.27
CA PRO A 708 4.01 2.28 -44.10
C PRO A 708 4.70 1.21 -43.25
N GLY A 709 4.29 -0.03 -43.42
CA GLY A 709 4.84 -1.20 -42.72
C GLY A 709 4.22 -1.50 -41.36
N THR A 710 3.27 -0.70 -40.86
CA THR A 710 2.51 -1.02 -39.63
C THR A 710 1.32 -1.92 -39.96
N ALA A 711 1.07 -2.94 -39.13
CA ALA A 711 -0.11 -3.78 -39.25
C ALA A 711 -1.38 -2.97 -38.92
N VAL A 712 -2.35 -3.01 -39.83
CA VAL A 712 -3.68 -2.41 -39.66
C VAL A 712 -4.66 -3.55 -39.44
N THR A 713 -5.37 -3.52 -38.32
CA THR A 713 -6.40 -4.51 -37.99
C THR A 713 -7.72 -4.06 -38.60
N PHE A 714 -8.24 -4.83 -39.54
CA PHE A 714 -9.54 -4.67 -40.17
C PHE A 714 -10.55 -5.63 -39.53
N ASN A 715 -11.67 -5.10 -39.03
CA ASN A 715 -12.71 -5.89 -38.39
C ASN A 715 -14.05 -5.70 -39.11
N GLY A 716 -14.47 -6.72 -39.84
CA GLY A 716 -15.73 -6.79 -40.60
C GLY A 716 -16.86 -7.48 -39.83
N THR A 717 -16.63 -7.94 -38.60
CA THR A 717 -17.62 -8.70 -37.81
C THR A 717 -18.85 -7.88 -37.40
N ALA A 718 -18.81 -6.55 -37.59
CA ALA A 718 -19.95 -5.66 -37.46
C ALA A 718 -20.96 -5.78 -38.64
N SER A 719 -20.64 -6.56 -39.67
CA SER A 719 -21.57 -6.90 -40.75
C SER A 719 -22.73 -7.74 -40.22
N LEU A 720 -23.95 -7.41 -40.62
CA LEU A 720 -25.17 -7.99 -40.05
C LEU A 720 -26.01 -8.64 -41.13
N ASP A 721 -26.50 -9.83 -40.84
CA ASP A 721 -27.57 -10.46 -41.60
C ASP A 721 -28.81 -10.54 -40.71
N LEU A 722 -29.94 -10.03 -41.20
CA LEU A 722 -31.15 -9.83 -40.41
C LEU A 722 -32.04 -11.08 -40.37
N ASP A 723 -31.84 -12.03 -41.28
CA ASP A 723 -32.59 -13.29 -41.30
C ASP A 723 -31.73 -14.56 -41.43
N GLY A 724 -30.41 -14.41 -41.56
CA GLY A 724 -29.43 -15.47 -41.37
C GLY A 724 -28.23 -15.05 -40.52
N MET A 725 -27.08 -15.65 -40.80
CA MET A 725 -25.78 -15.27 -40.26
C MET A 725 -24.82 -14.98 -41.41
N VAL A 726 -23.97 -13.97 -41.23
CA VAL A 726 -22.84 -13.76 -42.13
C VAL A 726 -21.92 -14.98 -42.04
N ALA A 727 -21.84 -15.76 -43.12
CA ALA A 727 -21.15 -17.04 -43.18
C ALA A 727 -19.75 -16.94 -43.79
N ALA A 728 -19.45 -15.89 -44.56
CA ALA A 728 -18.12 -15.69 -45.13
C ALA A 728 -17.77 -14.20 -45.28
N PHE A 729 -16.49 -13.89 -45.09
CA PHE A 729 -15.89 -12.59 -45.36
C PHE A 729 -14.90 -12.77 -46.52
N ALA A 730 -14.71 -11.73 -47.33
CA ALA A 730 -13.73 -11.67 -48.39
C ALA A 730 -13.19 -10.24 -48.52
N TRP A 731 -11.91 -10.07 -48.22
CA TRP A 731 -11.20 -8.79 -48.23
C TRP A 731 -10.32 -8.67 -49.47
N ASP A 732 -10.31 -7.48 -50.05
CA ASP A 732 -9.40 -7.04 -51.10
C ASP A 732 -8.80 -5.70 -50.63
N PHE A 733 -7.50 -5.69 -50.29
CA PHE A 733 -6.82 -4.55 -49.66
C PHE A 733 -6.16 -3.61 -50.67
N ASP A 734 -5.83 -4.09 -51.86
CA ASP A 734 -5.12 -3.31 -52.89
C ASP A 734 -5.99 -2.97 -54.13
N ALA A 735 -7.26 -3.37 -54.10
CA ALA A 735 -8.27 -3.19 -55.13
C ALA A 735 -7.88 -3.82 -56.48
N ASP A 736 -7.13 -4.91 -56.45
CA ASP A 736 -6.75 -5.65 -57.65
C ASP A 736 -7.84 -6.64 -58.12
N GLY A 737 -8.87 -6.85 -57.29
CA GLY A 737 -10.01 -7.73 -57.55
C GLY A 737 -9.77 -9.20 -57.17
N GLU A 738 -8.63 -9.53 -56.57
CA GLU A 738 -8.36 -10.82 -55.94
C GLU A 738 -8.65 -10.75 -54.42
N ILE A 739 -9.01 -11.87 -53.81
CA ILE A 739 -9.32 -11.93 -52.37
C ILE A 739 -8.02 -12.18 -51.61
N ASP A 740 -7.61 -11.19 -50.81
CA ASP A 740 -6.44 -11.23 -49.94
C ASP A 740 -6.67 -12.00 -48.64
N SER A 741 -7.88 -11.93 -48.08
CA SER A 741 -8.24 -12.64 -46.85
C SER A 741 -9.72 -12.99 -46.78
N THR A 742 -10.06 -14.06 -46.04
CA THR A 742 -11.45 -14.47 -45.80
C THR A 742 -11.84 -14.48 -44.33
N GLU A 743 -11.02 -13.90 -43.45
CA GLU A 743 -11.26 -13.85 -42.01
C GLU A 743 -12.16 -12.66 -41.63
N GLY A 744 -13.01 -12.81 -40.61
CA GLY A 744 -13.90 -11.72 -40.16
C GLY A 744 -13.15 -10.54 -39.53
N THR A 745 -11.97 -10.82 -38.97
CA THR A 745 -10.99 -9.83 -38.52
C THR A 745 -9.63 -10.22 -39.06
N VAL A 746 -8.87 -9.29 -39.63
CA VAL A 746 -7.61 -9.56 -40.31
C VAL A 746 -6.62 -8.41 -40.12
N GLU A 747 -5.34 -8.74 -39.97
CA GLU A 747 -4.26 -7.75 -39.93
C GLU A 747 -3.54 -7.67 -41.28
N TYR A 748 -3.43 -6.47 -41.83
CA TYR A 748 -2.76 -6.22 -43.11
C TYR A 748 -1.88 -4.96 -43.03
N ALA A 749 -0.65 -5.04 -43.55
CA ALA A 749 0.32 -3.94 -43.50
C ALA A 749 0.66 -3.44 -44.92
N PHE A 750 0.39 -2.16 -45.18
CA PHE A 750 0.73 -1.52 -46.47
C PHE A 750 2.20 -1.13 -46.50
N ALA A 751 2.96 -1.65 -47.47
CA ALA A 751 4.42 -1.49 -47.49
C ALA A 751 4.90 -0.06 -47.83
N GLU A 752 4.09 0.75 -48.51
CA GLU A 752 4.45 2.11 -48.94
C GLU A 752 3.38 3.13 -48.53
N ALA A 753 3.74 4.41 -48.52
CA ALA A 753 2.79 5.48 -48.30
C ALA A 753 1.94 5.70 -49.56
N GLY A 754 0.63 5.78 -49.42
CA GLY A 754 -0.32 5.88 -50.52
C GLY A 754 -1.76 5.91 -50.06
N THR A 755 -2.68 6.02 -51.00
CA THR A 755 -4.13 5.91 -50.75
C THR A 755 -4.60 4.58 -51.33
N TYR A 756 -5.15 3.72 -50.49
CA TYR A 756 -5.56 2.35 -50.81
C TYR A 756 -7.08 2.23 -50.67
N ALA A 757 -7.74 1.55 -51.61
CA ALA A 757 -9.17 1.30 -51.56
C ALA A 757 -9.39 -0.12 -51.04
N VAL A 758 -9.81 -0.26 -49.79
CA VAL A 758 -10.05 -1.56 -49.15
C VAL A 758 -11.51 -1.93 -49.28
N THR A 759 -11.77 -3.11 -49.84
CA THR A 759 -13.11 -3.63 -50.09
C THR A 759 -13.36 -4.87 -49.24
N LEU A 760 -14.49 -4.90 -48.53
CA LEU A 760 -15.01 -6.08 -47.86
C LEU A 760 -16.28 -6.54 -48.57
N ALA A 761 -16.31 -7.80 -48.98
CA ALA A 761 -17.51 -8.51 -49.39
C ALA A 761 -17.89 -9.52 -48.30
N VAL A 762 -19.17 -9.55 -47.92
CA VAL A 762 -19.71 -10.52 -46.96
C VAL A 762 -20.80 -11.35 -47.61
N ALA A 763 -20.85 -12.64 -47.28
CA ALA A 763 -21.87 -13.57 -47.73
C ALA A 763 -22.60 -14.19 -46.54
N ASP A 764 -23.90 -14.35 -46.62
CA ASP A 764 -24.67 -15.07 -45.60
C ASP A 764 -24.60 -16.60 -45.77
N ASN A 765 -25.22 -17.33 -44.83
CA ASN A 765 -25.33 -18.80 -44.87
C ASN A 765 -26.19 -19.34 -46.01
N ASP A 766 -26.79 -18.45 -46.78
CA ASP A 766 -27.72 -18.74 -47.87
C ASP A 766 -27.15 -18.34 -49.25
N GLY A 767 -25.95 -17.74 -49.26
CA GLY A 767 -25.15 -17.40 -50.42
C GLY A 767 -25.40 -15.99 -50.98
N ASN A 768 -26.19 -15.15 -50.32
CA ASN A 768 -26.38 -13.76 -50.73
C ASN A 768 -25.20 -12.91 -50.26
N THR A 769 -24.83 -11.89 -51.03
CA THR A 769 -23.62 -11.09 -50.77
C THR A 769 -23.89 -9.60 -50.77
N ASP A 770 -23.15 -8.86 -49.94
CA ASP A 770 -23.08 -7.40 -49.96
C ASP A 770 -21.62 -6.92 -49.87
N VAL A 771 -21.33 -5.72 -50.38
CA VAL A 771 -19.96 -5.22 -50.55
C VAL A 771 -19.85 -3.77 -50.10
N ILE A 772 -18.79 -3.45 -49.33
CA ILE A 772 -18.46 -2.09 -48.91
C ILE A 772 -16.99 -1.78 -49.17
N THR A 773 -16.70 -0.58 -49.69
CA THR A 773 -15.34 -0.11 -49.96
C THR A 773 -15.05 1.17 -49.19
N HIS A 774 -13.95 1.20 -48.44
CA HIS A 774 -13.42 2.40 -47.79
C HIS A 774 -12.07 2.80 -48.38
N THR A 775 -11.82 4.10 -48.48
CA THR A 775 -10.52 4.65 -48.90
C THR A 775 -9.66 4.95 -47.67
N ILE A 776 -8.47 4.36 -47.61
CA ILE A 776 -7.53 4.46 -46.49
C ILE A 776 -6.28 5.17 -46.96
N VAL A 777 -5.85 6.19 -46.21
CA VAL A 777 -4.65 6.97 -46.53
C VAL A 777 -3.52 6.56 -45.59
N VAL A 778 -2.50 5.91 -46.13
CA VAL A 778 -1.25 5.55 -45.45
C VAL A 778 -0.25 6.66 -45.74
N ALA A 779 -0.08 7.61 -44.81
CA ALA A 779 0.78 8.78 -45.04
C ALA A 779 2.25 8.48 -44.70
N ALA A 780 3.19 8.96 -45.52
CA ALA A 780 4.61 8.96 -45.18
C ALA A 780 4.85 9.94 -44.03
N GLN A 781 5.63 9.54 -43.02
CA GLN A 781 5.92 10.38 -41.86
C GLN A 781 6.63 11.68 -42.30
N ALA A 782 5.86 12.77 -42.36
CA ALA A 782 6.38 14.14 -42.37
C ALA A 782 6.78 14.49 -40.91
N PRO A 783 7.75 15.41 -40.70
CA PRO A 783 8.20 15.76 -39.36
C PRO A 783 7.01 16.27 -38.55
N ALA A 784 6.74 15.63 -37.42
CA ALA A 784 5.61 15.95 -36.57
C ALA A 784 5.71 17.39 -36.06
N GLU A 785 4.67 18.19 -36.31
CA GLU A 785 4.28 19.30 -35.44
C GLU A 785 3.42 18.68 -34.31
N PRO A 786 3.63 19.03 -33.04
CA PRO A 786 3.14 18.25 -31.92
C PRO A 786 1.64 18.47 -31.68
N ALA A 787 0.91 17.36 -31.54
CA ALA A 787 -0.29 17.32 -30.73
C ALA A 787 0.16 17.43 -29.26
N SER A 788 -0.39 18.39 -28.53
CA SER A 788 -0.07 18.61 -27.13
C SER A 788 -0.61 17.46 -26.26
N ASN A 789 0.22 16.45 -26.00
CA ASN A 789 0.17 15.77 -24.71
C ASN A 789 0.58 16.82 -23.65
N LEU A 790 -0.33 17.16 -22.73
CA LEU A 790 -0.10 18.20 -21.72
C LEU A 790 0.76 17.71 -20.54
N TYR A 791 1.11 16.42 -20.53
CA TYR A 791 1.88 15.81 -19.46
C TYR A 791 3.10 15.09 -20.07
N PRO A 792 4.31 15.66 -19.97
CA PRO A 792 5.53 14.92 -20.31
C PRO A 792 5.68 13.72 -19.36
N PRO A 793 6.43 12.67 -19.75
CA PRO A 793 6.76 11.58 -18.82
C PRO A 793 7.51 12.13 -17.60
N ILE A 794 7.50 11.42 -16.49
CA ILE A 794 8.27 11.73 -15.28
C ILE A 794 9.38 10.68 -15.17
N ALA A 795 10.63 11.14 -15.23
CA ALA A 795 11.80 10.29 -15.06
C ALA A 795 12.08 10.07 -13.57
N GLU A 796 12.13 8.81 -13.15
CA GLU A 796 12.50 8.43 -11.78
C GLU A 796 13.31 7.13 -11.79
N PHE A 797 14.31 7.03 -10.92
CA PHE A 797 15.08 5.81 -10.75
C PHE A 797 15.65 5.61 -9.35
N GLY A 798 15.81 4.34 -8.96
CA GLY A 798 16.59 3.91 -7.81
C GLY A 798 17.90 3.23 -8.21
N TYR A 799 18.81 3.03 -7.25
CA TYR A 799 20.02 2.25 -7.47
C TYR A 799 20.36 1.36 -6.27
N SER A 800 21.01 0.22 -6.53
CA SER A 800 21.44 -0.76 -5.53
C SER A 800 22.86 -1.25 -5.81
N PRO A 801 23.70 -1.47 -4.79
CA PRO A 801 23.45 -1.26 -3.35
C PRO A 801 23.45 0.23 -2.95
N ALA A 802 22.83 0.56 -1.80
CA ALA A 802 22.75 1.94 -1.28
C ALA A 802 24.12 2.58 -0.96
N GLU A 803 25.15 1.76 -0.69
CA GLU A 803 26.54 2.19 -0.52
C GLU A 803 27.48 1.56 -1.56
N PRO A 804 27.49 2.06 -2.81
CA PRO A 804 28.28 1.47 -3.87
C PRO A 804 29.79 1.74 -3.73
N ARG A 805 30.61 0.74 -4.09
CA ARG A 805 32.08 0.76 -3.94
C ARG A 805 32.80 0.84 -5.29
N PRO A 806 34.02 1.40 -5.36
CA PRO A 806 34.78 1.49 -6.60
C PRO A 806 35.01 0.12 -7.25
N GLY A 807 34.67 0.00 -8.53
CA GLY A 807 34.85 -1.21 -9.35
C GLY A 807 33.81 -2.30 -9.15
N VAL A 808 32.78 -2.08 -8.32
CA VAL A 808 31.64 -3.00 -8.17
C VAL A 808 30.48 -2.50 -9.05
N PRO A 809 29.79 -3.39 -9.79
CA PRO A 809 28.58 -3.03 -10.53
C PRO A 809 27.49 -2.48 -9.60
N VAL A 810 26.92 -1.35 -9.99
CA VAL A 810 25.74 -0.74 -9.38
C VAL A 810 24.59 -0.97 -10.35
N LEU A 811 23.47 -1.49 -9.85
CA LEU A 811 22.25 -1.67 -10.62
C LEU A 811 21.41 -0.40 -10.51
N PHE A 812 21.03 0.16 -11.64
CA PHE A 812 20.17 1.33 -11.77
C PHE A 812 18.83 0.90 -12.37
N ASN A 813 17.74 1.18 -11.65
CA ASN A 813 16.40 0.77 -12.06
C ASN A 813 15.50 1.99 -12.29
N GLY A 814 15.16 2.22 -13.56
CA GLY A 814 14.26 3.30 -14.01
C GLY A 814 12.81 2.87 -14.21
N THR A 815 12.41 1.64 -13.86
CA THR A 815 11.04 1.15 -14.11
C THR A 815 9.96 1.89 -13.31
N SER A 816 10.33 2.70 -12.32
CA SER A 816 9.43 3.59 -11.59
C SER A 816 9.07 4.86 -12.36
N SER A 817 9.72 5.14 -13.50
CA SER A 817 9.34 6.25 -14.38
C SER A 817 7.93 6.03 -14.95
N ALA A 818 7.12 7.09 -15.00
CA ALA A 818 5.71 7.02 -15.37
C ALA A 818 5.34 8.07 -16.43
N ASP A 819 4.33 7.77 -17.24
CA ASP A 819 3.71 8.75 -18.14
C ASP A 819 2.19 8.65 -18.00
N LEU A 820 1.56 9.77 -17.66
CA LEU A 820 0.12 9.88 -17.43
C LEU A 820 -0.67 10.16 -18.72
N GLY A 821 0.00 10.62 -19.77
CA GLY A 821 -0.60 10.98 -21.06
C GLY A 821 -0.18 10.09 -22.23
N GLY A 822 0.76 9.16 -22.01
CA GLY A 822 1.38 8.31 -23.02
C GLY A 822 2.04 7.07 -22.43
N THR A 823 2.89 6.41 -23.21
CA THR A 823 3.67 5.23 -22.80
C THR A 823 5.16 5.50 -22.96
N ILE A 824 5.98 5.19 -21.95
CA ILE A 824 7.44 5.29 -22.06
C ILE A 824 7.95 4.25 -23.06
N ILE A 825 8.56 4.70 -24.15
CA ILE A 825 9.09 3.83 -25.21
C ILE A 825 10.61 3.71 -25.19
N SER A 826 11.32 4.56 -24.45
CA SER A 826 12.77 4.46 -24.31
C SER A 826 13.32 5.00 -23.00
N TYR A 827 14.43 4.39 -22.57
CA TYR A 827 15.27 4.80 -21.46
C TYR A 827 16.66 5.13 -22.01
N ALA A 828 17.28 6.20 -21.52
CA ALA A 828 18.63 6.59 -21.89
C ALA A 828 19.39 7.04 -20.64
N TRP A 829 20.40 6.26 -20.26
CA TRP A 829 21.26 6.50 -19.11
C TRP A 829 22.54 7.20 -19.54
N ASP A 830 22.95 8.17 -18.74
CA ASP A 830 24.22 8.88 -18.83
C ASP A 830 24.85 8.88 -17.42
N PHE A 831 25.95 8.15 -17.24
CA PHE A 831 26.56 7.93 -15.92
C PHE A 831 27.66 8.95 -15.58
N ASP A 832 28.03 9.82 -16.52
CA ASP A 832 29.08 10.81 -16.33
C ASP A 832 28.74 12.24 -16.81
N VAL A 833 27.49 12.43 -17.25
CA VAL A 833 26.87 13.69 -17.72
C VAL A 833 27.63 14.28 -18.91
N ASP A 834 28.18 13.42 -19.76
CA ASP A 834 28.82 13.82 -21.01
C ASP A 834 27.83 13.96 -22.19
N LEU A 835 26.55 13.69 -21.93
CA LEU A 835 25.42 13.68 -22.87
C LEU A 835 25.50 12.55 -23.90
N ALA A 836 26.39 11.57 -23.72
CA ALA A 836 26.37 10.31 -24.44
C ALA A 836 25.53 9.28 -23.70
N ILE A 837 24.80 8.47 -24.47
CA ILE A 837 24.00 7.39 -23.91
C ILE A 837 24.93 6.21 -23.62
N ASP A 838 25.08 5.88 -22.35
CA ASP A 838 25.87 4.75 -21.86
C ASP A 838 25.06 3.45 -21.82
N ALA A 839 23.76 3.54 -21.53
CA ALA A 839 22.84 2.40 -21.54
C ALA A 839 21.42 2.81 -21.95
N SER A 840 20.67 1.88 -22.54
CA SER A 840 19.33 2.17 -23.08
C SER A 840 18.22 1.20 -22.60
N SER A 841 18.47 0.50 -21.49
CA SER A 841 17.55 -0.46 -20.89
C SER A 841 16.86 0.17 -19.68
N ALA A 842 15.64 -0.25 -19.36
CA ALA A 842 14.92 0.22 -18.16
C ALA A 842 15.69 -0.09 -16.87
N ILE A 843 16.46 -1.17 -16.88
CA ILE A 843 17.43 -1.53 -15.84
C ILE A 843 18.82 -1.56 -16.47
N ALA A 844 19.77 -0.83 -15.89
CA ALA A 844 21.14 -0.71 -16.37
C ALA A 844 22.17 -1.02 -15.27
N GLU A 845 23.27 -1.66 -15.63
CA GLU A 845 24.40 -1.90 -14.72
C GLU A 845 25.58 -0.98 -15.09
N HIS A 846 26.17 -0.32 -14.10
CA HIS A 846 27.37 0.49 -14.30
C HIS A 846 28.33 0.41 -13.10
N ALA A 847 29.64 0.37 -13.35
CA ALA A 847 30.66 0.29 -12.30
C ALA A 847 31.61 1.49 -12.38
N PHE A 848 31.71 2.26 -11.29
CA PHE A 848 32.56 3.45 -11.23
C PHE A 848 33.99 3.10 -10.80
N PRO A 849 35.03 3.57 -11.51
CA PRO A 849 36.40 3.12 -11.30
C PRO A 849 37.07 3.69 -10.03
N SER A 850 36.52 4.73 -9.43
CA SER A 850 37.08 5.41 -8.27
C SER A 850 35.99 5.89 -7.32
N ALA A 851 36.37 6.20 -6.08
CA ALA A 851 35.47 6.84 -5.13
C ALA A 851 35.25 8.31 -5.51
N GLY A 852 34.02 8.79 -5.36
CA GLY A 852 33.59 10.10 -5.83
C GLY A 852 32.08 10.23 -5.80
N ILE A 853 31.58 11.43 -6.08
CA ILE A 853 30.16 11.67 -6.34
C ILE A 853 30.02 11.73 -7.87
N TYR A 854 29.18 10.86 -8.41
CA TYR A 854 28.91 10.73 -9.84
C TYR A 854 27.46 11.16 -10.08
N PRO A 855 27.23 12.24 -10.83
CA PRO A 855 25.89 12.58 -11.26
C PRO A 855 25.45 11.56 -12.32
N VAL A 856 24.35 10.86 -12.06
CA VAL A 856 23.77 9.89 -12.99
C VAL A 856 22.45 10.41 -13.47
N SER A 857 22.28 10.51 -14.78
CA SER A 857 21.07 11.01 -15.42
C SER A 857 20.33 9.87 -16.11
N LEU A 858 19.01 9.78 -15.88
CA LEU A 858 18.10 8.97 -16.67
C LEU A 858 17.19 9.91 -17.46
N THR A 859 17.15 9.71 -18.78
CA THR A 859 16.17 10.33 -19.67
C THR A 859 15.18 9.26 -20.13
N VAL A 860 13.89 9.49 -19.91
CA VAL A 860 12.81 8.65 -20.47
C VAL A 860 12.11 9.43 -21.57
N THR A 861 11.65 8.74 -22.61
CA THR A 861 10.90 9.36 -23.72
C THR A 861 9.63 8.58 -23.99
N ASP A 862 8.52 9.30 -24.08
CA ASP A 862 7.20 8.74 -24.35
C ASP A 862 6.94 8.50 -25.85
N ASP A 863 5.80 7.89 -26.14
CA ASP A 863 5.30 7.60 -27.49
C ASP A 863 4.86 8.87 -28.27
N ALA A 864 4.70 9.99 -27.58
CA ALA A 864 4.51 11.32 -28.17
C ALA A 864 5.84 12.06 -28.45
N GLY A 865 6.98 11.49 -28.08
CA GLY A 865 8.32 12.07 -28.23
C GLY A 865 8.70 13.11 -27.17
N ASN A 866 7.88 13.32 -26.13
CA ASN A 866 8.26 14.11 -24.97
C ASN A 866 9.25 13.32 -24.12
N SER A 867 10.21 14.01 -23.53
CA SER A 867 11.21 13.41 -22.68
C SER A 867 11.34 14.17 -21.37
N ASP A 868 11.59 13.44 -20.30
CA ASP A 868 12.00 14.01 -19.02
C ASP A 868 13.32 13.38 -18.57
N THR A 869 14.11 14.18 -17.86
CA THR A 869 15.42 13.77 -17.37
C THR A 869 15.52 14.05 -15.89
N THR A 870 15.81 13.01 -15.12
CA THR A 870 16.15 13.13 -13.70
C THR A 870 17.63 12.86 -13.50
N THR A 871 18.26 13.52 -12.53
CA THR A 871 19.68 13.33 -12.20
C THR A 871 19.85 13.18 -10.70
N HIS A 872 20.49 12.09 -10.29
CA HIS A 872 20.83 11.82 -8.89
C HIS A 872 22.34 11.78 -8.69
N ASP A 873 22.81 12.36 -7.58
CA ASP A 873 24.21 12.26 -7.15
C ASP A 873 24.45 10.91 -6.48
N VAL A 874 25.13 9.99 -7.18
CA VAL A 874 25.52 8.68 -6.64
C VAL A 874 26.88 8.77 -5.99
N ARG A 875 26.92 8.50 -4.68
CA ARG A 875 28.15 8.57 -3.89
C ARG A 875 28.84 7.22 -3.82
N ILE A 876 29.99 7.11 -4.49
CA ILE A 876 30.88 5.95 -4.43
C ILE A 876 31.89 6.18 -3.31
N VAL A 877 31.84 5.34 -2.27
CA VAL A 877 32.68 5.48 -1.06
C VAL A 877 33.99 4.69 -1.17
N ALA A 878 35.12 5.32 -0.84
CA ALA A 878 36.41 4.65 -0.78
C ALA A 878 36.46 3.75 0.46
N GLY A 879 36.49 2.44 0.26
CA GLY A 879 36.70 1.48 1.36
C GLY A 879 38.09 1.67 1.98
N ALA A 880 38.15 1.97 3.27
CA ALA A 880 39.37 1.83 4.05
C ALA A 880 39.67 0.33 4.27
N GLU A 881 40.88 -0.10 3.95
CA GLU A 881 41.36 -1.44 4.35
C GLU A 881 41.36 -1.56 5.87
N SER A 882 40.48 -2.40 6.41
CA SER A 882 40.75 -3.12 7.66
C SER A 882 39.88 -4.37 7.72
N ALA A 883 40.52 -5.52 7.85
CA ALA A 883 39.88 -6.81 7.89
C ALA A 883 39.11 -6.99 9.20
N VAL A 884 37.78 -7.05 9.12
CA VAL A 884 36.94 -7.71 10.11
C VAL A 884 36.02 -8.65 9.33
N VAL A 885 35.99 -9.91 9.76
CA VAL A 885 35.12 -10.95 9.25
C VAL A 885 33.70 -10.57 9.66
N ASP A 886 32.90 -10.14 8.69
CA ASP A 886 31.45 -10.03 8.87
C ASP A 886 30.88 -11.44 8.97
N THR A 887 30.32 -11.75 10.13
CA THR A 887 29.34 -12.82 10.25
C THR A 887 28.08 -12.38 9.48
N PRO A 888 27.56 -13.18 8.54
CA PRO A 888 26.39 -12.79 7.75
C PRO A 888 25.20 -12.55 8.69
N GLU A 889 24.40 -11.52 8.42
CA GLU A 889 23.02 -11.51 8.88
C GLU A 889 22.34 -12.83 8.46
N PRO A 890 21.51 -13.43 9.33
CA PRO A 890 20.85 -14.68 8.99
C PRO A 890 19.86 -14.44 7.84
N GLN A 891 20.28 -14.84 6.64
CA GLN A 891 19.45 -14.93 5.43
C GLN A 891 18.16 -15.68 5.76
N GLN A 892 17.00 -15.09 5.46
CA GLN A 892 15.71 -15.74 5.58
C GLN A 892 15.44 -16.54 4.31
N PRO A 893 14.95 -17.79 4.41
CA PRO A 893 14.59 -18.54 3.21
C PRO A 893 13.36 -17.91 2.55
N PRO A 894 13.20 -18.05 1.21
CA PRO A 894 11.99 -17.64 0.53
C PRO A 894 10.78 -18.43 1.06
N ILE A 895 9.56 -17.97 0.81
CA ILE A 895 8.31 -18.63 1.18
C ILE A 895 7.64 -19.10 -0.10
N ALA A 896 7.49 -20.42 -0.26
CA ALA A 896 6.86 -21.02 -1.45
C ALA A 896 5.33 -21.03 -1.32
N ASP A 897 4.62 -20.51 -2.33
CA ASP A 897 3.15 -20.59 -2.40
C ASP A 897 2.65 -20.63 -3.86
N TYR A 898 1.52 -21.30 -4.11
CA TYR A 898 0.89 -21.35 -5.43
C TYR A 898 -0.62 -21.60 -5.44
N SER A 899 -1.28 -21.16 -6.52
CA SER A 899 -2.68 -21.47 -6.81
C SER A 899 -2.84 -22.40 -8.01
N TYR A 900 -4.00 -23.04 -8.17
CA TYR A 900 -4.31 -23.85 -9.34
C TYR A 900 -5.78 -23.75 -9.77
N GLN A 901 -6.04 -23.87 -11.08
CA GLN A 901 -7.38 -23.88 -11.65
C GLN A 901 -7.54 -24.93 -12.76
N PRO A 902 -8.72 -25.58 -12.87
CA PRO A 902 -9.93 -25.42 -12.03
C PRO A 902 -9.81 -26.15 -10.67
N ALA A 903 -10.55 -25.70 -9.65
CA ALA A 903 -10.47 -26.22 -8.27
C ALA A 903 -10.89 -27.69 -8.10
N ALA A 904 -11.72 -28.22 -9.01
CA ALA A 904 -12.13 -29.63 -9.07
C ALA A 904 -11.91 -30.21 -10.48
N PRO A 905 -10.65 -30.49 -10.88
CA PRO A 905 -10.36 -30.97 -12.21
C PRO A 905 -10.82 -32.42 -12.41
N GLY A 906 -11.52 -32.67 -13.51
CA GLY A 906 -11.80 -34.03 -13.97
C GLY A 906 -10.55 -34.68 -14.60
N PRO A 907 -10.50 -36.02 -14.69
CA PRO A 907 -9.40 -36.71 -15.37
C PRO A 907 -9.26 -36.25 -16.83
N GLY A 908 -8.05 -35.89 -17.23
CA GLY A 908 -7.69 -35.40 -18.57
C GLY A 908 -7.87 -33.90 -18.79
N ILE A 909 -8.28 -33.14 -17.78
CA ILE A 909 -8.37 -31.66 -17.87
C ILE A 909 -7.00 -31.04 -17.62
N LEU A 910 -6.64 -30.05 -18.44
CA LEU A 910 -5.44 -29.24 -18.25
C LEU A 910 -5.64 -28.30 -17.07
N ILE A 911 -4.79 -28.45 -16.05
CA ILE A 911 -4.78 -27.61 -14.85
C ILE A 911 -3.67 -26.59 -15.02
N THR A 912 -3.97 -25.32 -14.75
CA THR A 912 -2.97 -24.26 -14.70
C THR A 912 -2.57 -24.02 -13.25
N PHE A 913 -1.28 -23.92 -13.00
CA PHE A 913 -0.66 -23.68 -11.71
C PHE A 913 0.11 -22.36 -11.75
N ASP A 914 -0.06 -21.54 -10.71
CA ASP A 914 0.55 -20.21 -10.62
C ASP A 914 1.26 -20.02 -9.29
N GLY A 915 2.60 -20.01 -9.34
CA GLY A 915 3.50 -19.80 -8.20
C GLY A 915 3.88 -18.35 -7.93
N SER A 916 3.24 -17.36 -8.58
CA SER A 916 3.54 -15.94 -8.37
C SER A 916 3.24 -15.44 -6.96
N LEU A 917 2.57 -16.27 -6.14
CA LEU A 917 2.29 -16.00 -4.73
C LEU A 917 3.52 -16.23 -3.82
N SER A 918 4.58 -16.85 -4.33
CA SER A 918 5.80 -17.06 -3.56
C SER A 918 6.54 -15.72 -3.33
N THR A 919 7.04 -15.51 -2.11
CA THR A 919 7.72 -14.27 -1.70
C THR A 919 9.10 -14.55 -1.11
N ASP A 920 9.97 -13.54 -1.10
CA ASP A 920 11.26 -13.59 -0.43
C ASP A 920 11.40 -12.33 0.45
N PRO A 921 11.42 -12.46 1.79
CA PRO A 921 11.44 -11.32 2.71
C PRO A 921 12.71 -10.46 2.65
N ASP A 922 13.85 -11.02 2.27
CA ASP A 922 15.16 -10.34 2.28
C ASP A 922 15.97 -10.50 0.99
N GLY A 923 15.45 -11.24 0.00
CA GLY A 923 16.08 -11.46 -1.30
C GLY A 923 15.11 -11.45 -2.50
N LEU A 924 15.53 -12.07 -3.60
CA LEU A 924 14.72 -12.27 -4.80
C LEU A 924 14.62 -13.75 -5.16
N ILE A 925 13.42 -14.23 -5.49
CA ILE A 925 13.24 -15.57 -6.05
C ILE A 925 13.86 -15.63 -7.46
N VAL A 926 14.92 -16.40 -7.61
CA VAL A 926 15.66 -16.57 -8.88
C VAL A 926 15.23 -17.80 -9.67
N ASN A 927 14.53 -18.76 -9.06
CA ASN A 927 14.10 -19.96 -9.77
C ASN A 927 12.85 -20.64 -9.17
N TYR A 928 12.00 -21.18 -10.06
CA TYR A 928 10.81 -21.98 -9.73
C TYR A 928 10.98 -23.41 -10.30
N THR A 929 10.71 -24.43 -9.48
CA THR A 929 10.78 -25.84 -9.88
C THR A 929 9.51 -26.58 -9.48
N TRP A 930 8.84 -27.19 -10.45
CA TRP A 930 7.58 -27.91 -10.25
C TRP A 930 7.78 -29.42 -10.28
N ASP A 931 7.11 -30.13 -9.37
CA ASP A 931 7.03 -31.59 -9.30
C ASP A 931 5.55 -32.01 -9.27
N PHE A 932 5.15 -32.78 -10.29
CA PHE A 932 3.79 -33.29 -10.42
C PHE A 932 3.80 -34.80 -10.16
N ALA A 933 3.09 -35.26 -9.13
CA ALA A 933 2.94 -36.67 -8.78
C ALA A 933 4.25 -37.42 -8.45
N GLY A 934 5.30 -36.73 -8.02
CA GLY A 934 6.57 -37.34 -7.61
C GLY A 934 7.45 -37.80 -8.78
N ASP A 935 7.26 -37.22 -9.96
CA ASP A 935 8.13 -37.43 -11.12
C ASP A 935 9.13 -36.28 -11.32
N ILE A 936 9.94 -36.35 -12.37
CA ILE A 936 11.16 -35.55 -12.49
C ILE A 936 10.82 -34.05 -12.53
N GLN A 937 11.28 -33.34 -11.50
CA GLN A 937 11.46 -31.89 -11.39
C GLN A 937 11.58 -31.22 -12.77
N THR A 938 10.57 -30.43 -13.16
CA THR A 938 10.65 -29.58 -14.34
C THR A 938 11.11 -28.20 -13.90
N PRO A 939 12.36 -27.78 -14.23
CA PRO A 939 12.75 -26.40 -14.03
C PRO A 939 11.99 -25.57 -15.05
N SER A 940 10.99 -24.81 -14.61
CA SER A 940 10.30 -23.87 -15.49
C SER A 940 11.07 -22.55 -15.56
N GLY A 941 11.78 -22.17 -14.48
CA GLY A 941 12.43 -20.86 -14.36
C GLY A 941 11.45 -19.69 -14.34
N ILE A 942 10.14 -19.99 -14.33
CA ILE A 942 9.02 -19.04 -14.37
C ILE A 942 7.88 -19.55 -13.47
N PRO A 943 7.06 -18.68 -12.87
CA PRO A 943 6.08 -19.07 -11.85
C PRO A 943 4.91 -19.92 -12.38
N HIS A 944 4.68 -19.99 -13.70
CA HIS A 944 3.52 -20.66 -14.26
C HIS A 944 3.83 -22.06 -14.80
N ALA A 945 2.96 -23.03 -14.52
CA ALA A 945 3.03 -24.38 -15.06
C ALA A 945 1.64 -24.90 -15.46
N GLN A 946 1.60 -25.86 -16.39
CA GLN A 946 0.36 -26.52 -16.80
C GLN A 946 0.56 -28.03 -16.81
N TYR A 947 -0.38 -28.77 -16.23
CA TYR A 947 -0.31 -30.23 -16.14
C TYR A 947 -1.69 -30.87 -16.16
N ALA A 948 -1.83 -32.05 -16.76
CA ALA A 948 -3.10 -32.78 -16.85
C ALA A 948 -2.95 -34.21 -16.30
N PHE A 949 -3.70 -34.53 -15.25
CA PHE A 949 -3.73 -35.88 -14.68
C PHE A 949 -4.77 -36.73 -15.41
N VAL A 950 -4.33 -37.86 -15.98
CA VAL A 950 -5.17 -38.70 -16.85
C VAL A 950 -5.95 -39.79 -16.12
N GLU A 951 -5.63 -40.09 -14.88
CA GLU A 951 -6.32 -41.08 -14.04
C GLU A 951 -6.95 -40.41 -12.80
N GLU A 952 -8.07 -40.94 -12.33
CA GLU A 952 -8.73 -40.46 -11.10
C GLU A 952 -7.88 -40.81 -9.87
N GLY A 953 -7.75 -39.89 -8.92
CA GLY A 953 -6.94 -40.07 -7.71
C GLY A 953 -6.44 -38.77 -7.08
N ASN A 954 -5.74 -38.88 -5.95
CA ASN A 954 -5.12 -37.76 -5.25
C ASN A 954 -3.64 -37.68 -5.62
N TYR A 955 -3.22 -36.56 -6.21
CA TYR A 955 -1.85 -36.32 -6.64
C TYR A 955 -1.20 -35.24 -5.79
N SER A 956 0.03 -35.49 -5.33
CA SER A 956 0.86 -34.46 -4.71
C SER A 956 1.47 -33.58 -5.77
N VAL A 957 1.28 -32.27 -5.66
CA VAL A 957 1.95 -31.28 -6.50
C VAL A 957 2.79 -30.38 -5.61
N SER A 958 4.07 -30.27 -5.93
CA SER A 958 5.03 -29.49 -5.15
C SER A 958 5.65 -28.37 -6.00
N LEU A 959 5.78 -27.19 -5.39
CA LEU A 959 6.55 -26.06 -5.92
C LEU A 959 7.73 -25.79 -4.99
N MET A 960 8.94 -25.79 -5.53
CA MET A 960 10.15 -25.35 -4.86
C MET A 960 10.62 -24.02 -5.46
N VAL A 961 10.84 -23.02 -4.61
CA VAL A 961 11.41 -21.72 -4.99
C VAL A 961 12.80 -21.55 -4.39
N LEU A 962 13.72 -20.97 -5.16
CA LEU A 962 15.11 -20.71 -4.79
C LEU A 962 15.37 -19.21 -4.90
N ASP A 963 16.01 -18.64 -3.90
CA ASP A 963 16.38 -17.22 -3.85
C ASP A 963 17.79 -16.94 -4.44
N ASP A 964 18.16 -15.66 -4.47
CA ASP A 964 19.47 -15.16 -4.88
C ASP A 964 20.59 -15.41 -3.85
N SER A 965 20.24 -15.82 -2.62
CA SER A 965 21.15 -16.28 -1.57
C SER A 965 21.53 -17.77 -1.71
N GLY A 966 20.77 -18.53 -2.51
CA GLY A 966 20.87 -19.98 -2.68
C GLY A 966 20.03 -20.81 -1.68
N SER A 967 19.19 -20.17 -0.87
CA SER A 967 18.21 -20.80 0.03
C SER A 967 16.90 -21.13 -0.72
N SER A 968 16.18 -22.14 -0.25
CA SER A 968 14.97 -22.61 -0.94
C SER A 968 13.87 -23.04 0.03
N ASP A 969 12.63 -22.89 -0.39
CA ASP A 969 11.46 -23.42 0.31
C ASP A 969 10.57 -24.21 -0.64
N THR A 970 9.73 -25.10 -0.09
CA THR A 970 8.87 -25.99 -0.88
C THR A 970 7.49 -26.14 -0.26
N VAL A 971 6.45 -25.86 -1.05
CA VAL A 971 5.05 -26.10 -0.70
C VAL A 971 4.50 -27.29 -1.47
N THR A 972 3.61 -28.08 -0.86
CA THR A 972 2.97 -29.24 -1.49
C THR A 972 1.48 -29.31 -1.19
N TYR A 973 0.65 -29.40 -2.24
CA TYR A 973 -0.79 -29.66 -2.11
C TYR A 973 -1.19 -31.02 -2.66
N LEU A 974 -2.27 -31.59 -2.10
CA LEU A 974 -2.91 -32.80 -2.59
C LEU A 974 -4.12 -32.43 -3.42
N ILE A 975 -4.04 -32.69 -4.73
CA ILE A 975 -5.09 -32.35 -5.69
C ILE A 975 -5.87 -33.61 -6.04
N ALA A 976 -7.17 -33.61 -5.76
CA ALA A 976 -8.08 -34.70 -6.06
C ALA A 976 -8.63 -34.58 -7.48
N ILE A 977 -8.50 -35.64 -8.27
CA ILE A 977 -8.95 -35.72 -9.66
C ILE A 977 -10.09 -36.73 -9.73
N GLY A 978 -11.31 -36.26 -10.00
CA GLY A 978 -12.46 -37.09 -10.39
C GLY A 978 -13.31 -37.77 -9.30
N GLU A 979 -13.17 -37.48 -7.99
CA GLU A 979 -14.10 -38.03 -6.98
C GLU A 979 -15.33 -37.13 -6.72
N GLU A 980 -16.53 -37.70 -6.92
CA GLU A 980 -17.81 -37.17 -6.43
C GLU A 980 -17.92 -37.54 -4.93
N VAL A 981 -17.83 -36.56 -4.01
CA VAL A 981 -17.75 -36.81 -2.56
C VAL A 981 -19.07 -37.38 -2.00
N PRO A 982 -19.12 -38.61 -1.43
CA PRO A 982 -20.32 -39.17 -0.79
C PRO A 982 -20.40 -38.80 0.70
N ASP A 983 -21.63 -38.45 1.13
CA ASP A 983 -22.12 -38.20 2.50
C ASP A 983 -21.24 -38.68 3.68
N LEU A 984 -20.69 -37.72 4.43
CA LEU A 984 -20.26 -37.88 5.83
C LEU A 984 -21.01 -36.88 6.72
N PRO A 985 -21.26 -37.22 8.01
CA PRO A 985 -22.20 -36.50 8.87
C PRO A 985 -21.74 -35.06 9.13
N PRO A 986 -22.67 -34.10 9.31
CA PRO A 986 -22.36 -32.68 9.23
C PRO A 986 -21.38 -32.27 10.35
N PRO A 987 -20.24 -31.62 10.01
CA PRO A 987 -19.47 -30.85 10.97
C PRO A 987 -20.29 -29.63 11.44
N PRO A 988 -19.91 -28.97 12.54
CA PRO A 988 -20.65 -27.82 13.03
C PRO A 988 -20.72 -26.76 11.95
N THR A 989 -21.92 -26.31 11.59
CA THR A 989 -22.14 -25.16 10.70
C THR A 989 -21.79 -23.88 11.44
N THR A 990 -20.50 -23.61 11.57
CA THR A 990 -20.00 -22.28 11.85
C THR A 990 -19.22 -21.86 10.62
N PHE A 991 -19.90 -21.18 9.70
CA PHE A 991 -19.25 -20.41 8.64
C PHE A 991 -18.17 -19.55 9.29
N GLN A 992 -16.94 -19.65 8.79
CA GLN A 992 -15.85 -18.83 9.29
C GLN A 992 -16.02 -17.41 8.73
N PRO A 993 -15.81 -16.36 9.54
CA PRO A 993 -15.79 -15.02 9.00
C PRO A 993 -14.65 -14.90 7.97
N PRO A 994 -14.81 -14.07 6.92
CA PRO A 994 -13.71 -13.72 6.04
C PRO A 994 -12.58 -13.07 6.85
N VAL A 995 -11.37 -13.02 6.32
CA VAL A 995 -10.25 -12.26 6.91
C VAL A 995 -10.12 -10.95 6.15
N ALA A 996 -10.28 -9.82 6.85
CA ALA A 996 -10.11 -8.49 6.28
C ALA A 996 -8.62 -8.11 6.26
N ASP A 997 -8.11 -7.72 5.09
CA ASP A 997 -6.75 -7.19 4.91
C ASP A 997 -6.69 -6.21 3.73
N TYR A 998 -5.77 -5.25 3.79
CA TYR A 998 -5.54 -4.28 2.73
C TYR A 998 -4.14 -3.65 2.72
N SER A 999 -3.74 -3.18 1.55
CA SER A 999 -2.55 -2.33 1.36
C SER A 999 -2.94 -0.95 0.86
N TYR A 1000 -2.04 0.03 0.96
CA TYR A 1000 -2.24 1.36 0.39
C TYR A 1000 -0.96 1.90 -0.25
N MET A 1001 -1.10 2.78 -1.25
CA MET A 1001 0.02 3.43 -1.93
C MET A 1001 -0.31 4.90 -2.22
N PRO A 1002 0.67 5.82 -2.07
CA PRO A 1002 2.05 5.58 -1.60
C PRO A 1002 2.14 5.26 -0.11
N GLY A 1003 3.27 4.67 0.31
CA GLY A 1003 3.50 4.24 1.71
C GLY A 1003 3.70 5.40 2.70
N THR A 1004 4.04 6.58 2.19
CA THR A 1004 4.09 7.87 2.93
C THR A 1004 3.19 8.88 2.22
N PRO A 1005 1.87 8.70 2.28
CA PRO A 1005 0.93 9.52 1.53
C PRO A 1005 0.87 10.95 2.06
N LEU A 1006 0.94 11.91 1.14
CA LEU A 1006 0.86 13.32 1.49
C LEU A 1006 -0.58 13.81 1.55
N ALA A 1007 -0.86 14.82 2.37
CA ALA A 1007 -2.17 15.44 2.38
C ALA A 1007 -2.52 16.06 1.03
N GLY A 1008 -3.68 15.71 0.48
CA GLY A 1008 -4.12 16.12 -0.85
C GLY A 1008 -3.69 15.18 -1.98
N GLU A 1009 -2.89 14.15 -1.69
CA GLU A 1009 -2.55 13.08 -2.62
C GLU A 1009 -3.68 12.04 -2.71
N ILE A 1010 -3.85 11.45 -3.89
CA ILE A 1010 -4.74 10.29 -4.04
C ILE A 1010 -4.03 9.09 -3.43
N VAL A 1011 -4.58 8.58 -2.34
CA VAL A 1011 -4.14 7.33 -1.74
C VAL A 1011 -5.01 6.22 -2.29
N MET A 1012 -4.37 5.24 -2.93
CA MET A 1012 -5.04 4.07 -3.46
C MET A 1012 -5.03 2.96 -2.41
N PHE A 1013 -6.21 2.52 -2.01
CA PHE A 1013 -6.42 1.44 -1.05
C PHE A 1013 -6.84 0.17 -1.77
N ASN A 1014 -6.09 -0.91 -1.58
CA ASN A 1014 -6.36 -2.21 -2.20
C ASN A 1014 -6.85 -3.21 -1.16
N GLY A 1015 -8.16 -3.46 -1.14
CA GLY A 1015 -8.81 -4.45 -0.28
C GLY A 1015 -8.85 -5.86 -0.85
N THR A 1016 -8.31 -6.10 -2.05
CA THR A 1016 -8.33 -7.44 -2.68
C THR A 1016 -7.42 -8.46 -1.98
N LEU A 1017 -6.65 -8.02 -0.99
CA LEU A 1017 -5.86 -8.90 -0.11
C LEU A 1017 -6.74 -9.65 0.91
N SER A 1018 -7.98 -9.20 1.11
CA SER A 1018 -8.97 -9.89 1.93
C SER A 1018 -9.42 -11.21 1.30
N PHE A 1019 -9.57 -12.26 2.11
CA PHE A 1019 -9.92 -13.60 1.61
C PHE A 1019 -10.84 -14.35 2.59
N ASP A 1020 -11.52 -15.37 2.08
CA ASP A 1020 -12.43 -16.22 2.85
C ASP A 1020 -12.04 -17.69 2.66
N PHE A 1021 -11.93 -18.41 3.77
CA PHE A 1021 -11.51 -19.81 3.80
C PHE A 1021 -12.62 -20.77 3.35
N ASP A 1022 -13.90 -20.41 3.53
CA ASP A 1022 -15.05 -21.27 3.21
C ASP A 1022 -16.08 -20.65 2.26
N GLY A 1023 -15.82 -19.44 1.75
CA GLY A 1023 -16.69 -18.71 0.82
C GLY A 1023 -15.96 -17.76 -0.13
N VAL A 1024 -16.69 -16.76 -0.62
CA VAL A 1024 -16.16 -15.67 -1.47
C VAL A 1024 -16.56 -14.32 -0.91
N ILE A 1025 -15.69 -13.32 -1.01
CA ILE A 1025 -16.00 -11.95 -0.59
C ILE A 1025 -17.12 -11.41 -1.50
N ALA A 1026 -18.25 -11.05 -0.89
CA ALA A 1026 -19.42 -10.53 -1.58
C ALA A 1026 -19.47 -8.99 -1.61
N SER A 1027 -18.84 -8.31 -0.65
CA SER A 1027 -18.79 -6.84 -0.61
C SER A 1027 -17.67 -6.27 0.26
N TYR A 1028 -17.24 -5.05 -0.07
CA TYR A 1028 -16.27 -4.24 0.65
C TYR A 1028 -16.97 -2.98 1.20
N ALA A 1029 -16.52 -2.47 2.35
CA ALA A 1029 -16.99 -1.22 2.94
C ALA A 1029 -15.84 -0.52 3.67
N TRP A 1030 -15.45 0.65 3.17
CA TRP A 1030 -14.37 1.49 3.69
C TRP A 1030 -14.90 2.60 4.59
N ASP A 1031 -14.18 2.89 5.66
CA ASP A 1031 -14.33 4.08 6.52
C ASP A 1031 -12.94 4.73 6.64
N PHE A 1032 -12.71 5.83 5.93
CA PHE A 1032 -11.40 6.50 5.88
C PHE A 1032 -11.24 7.54 6.99
N ASN A 1033 -12.35 8.06 7.52
CA ASN A 1033 -12.33 9.15 8.50
C ASN A 1033 -12.52 8.66 9.95
N GLY A 1034 -12.83 7.38 10.14
CA GLY A 1034 -13.01 6.72 11.43
C GLY A 1034 -14.32 7.10 12.14
N ASP A 1035 -15.31 7.62 11.43
CA ASP A 1035 -16.60 8.06 11.98
C ASP A 1035 -17.65 6.93 12.08
N GLY A 1036 -17.33 5.74 11.55
CA GLY A 1036 -18.20 4.56 11.50
C GLY A 1036 -19.17 4.54 10.32
N GLY A 1037 -19.09 5.52 9.41
CA GLY A 1037 -19.79 5.60 8.13
C GLY A 1037 -19.07 4.83 7.02
N ILE A 1038 -19.79 4.54 5.93
CA ILE A 1038 -19.20 3.91 4.73
C ILE A 1038 -18.89 5.02 3.72
N ASP A 1039 -17.61 5.22 3.44
CA ASP A 1039 -17.08 6.18 2.47
C ASP A 1039 -16.93 5.58 1.07
N SER A 1040 -16.62 4.28 0.96
CA SER A 1040 -16.54 3.56 -0.33
C SER A 1040 -16.94 2.09 -0.20
N THR A 1041 -17.40 1.49 -1.31
CA THR A 1041 -17.72 0.04 -1.40
C THR A 1041 -16.90 -0.71 -2.45
N ASP A 1042 -15.94 -0.04 -3.07
CA ASP A 1042 -15.12 -0.63 -4.13
C ASP A 1042 -14.02 -1.53 -3.54
N ALA A 1043 -13.63 -2.59 -4.25
CA ALA A 1043 -12.56 -3.49 -3.82
C ALA A 1043 -11.19 -2.79 -3.81
N ILE A 1044 -11.01 -1.84 -4.74
CA ILE A 1044 -9.91 -0.89 -4.78
C ILE A 1044 -10.55 0.50 -4.70
N ALA A 1045 -10.17 1.28 -3.70
CA ALA A 1045 -10.79 2.58 -3.43
C ALA A 1045 -9.73 3.69 -3.42
N GLU A 1046 -10.09 4.84 -4.00
CA GLU A 1046 -9.27 6.05 -3.96
C GLU A 1046 -9.79 6.96 -2.86
N HIS A 1047 -8.90 7.51 -2.04
CA HIS A 1047 -9.25 8.49 -1.03
C HIS A 1047 -8.19 9.59 -0.92
N ILE A 1048 -8.65 10.84 -0.80
CA ILE A 1048 -7.77 12.00 -0.60
C ILE A 1048 -7.98 12.50 0.81
N PHE A 1049 -6.94 12.40 1.64
CA PHE A 1049 -6.96 12.97 2.98
C PHE A 1049 -6.64 14.47 2.88
N PRO A 1050 -7.56 15.35 3.33
CA PRO A 1050 -7.44 16.79 3.08
C PRO A 1050 -6.41 17.49 3.95
N SER A 1051 -5.85 16.82 4.97
CA SER A 1051 -4.88 17.39 5.90
C SER A 1051 -3.92 16.32 6.43
N PRO A 1052 -2.68 16.69 6.81
CA PRO A 1052 -1.77 15.78 7.48
C PRO A 1052 -2.31 15.38 8.85
N GLY A 1053 -2.12 14.12 9.23
CA GLY A 1053 -2.64 13.60 10.48
C GLY A 1053 -2.67 12.08 10.53
N LEU A 1054 -3.02 11.55 11.70
CA LEU A 1054 -3.23 10.12 11.89
C LEU A 1054 -4.70 9.79 11.63
N TYR A 1055 -4.98 8.98 10.60
CA TYR A 1055 -6.31 8.54 10.23
C TYR A 1055 -6.47 7.05 10.52
N ASN A 1056 -7.56 6.67 11.20
CA ASN A 1056 -7.88 5.26 11.44
C ASN A 1056 -8.72 4.73 10.29
N VAL A 1057 -8.07 4.19 9.26
CA VAL A 1057 -8.76 3.67 8.08
C VAL A 1057 -9.21 2.24 8.35
N SER A 1058 -10.51 2.00 8.23
CA SER A 1058 -11.13 0.70 8.45
C SER A 1058 -11.68 0.10 7.16
N LEU A 1059 -11.39 -1.18 6.93
CA LEU A 1059 -12.00 -1.99 5.89
C LEU A 1059 -12.85 -3.08 6.52
N ARG A 1060 -14.12 -3.15 6.14
CA ARG A 1060 -15.02 -4.25 6.45
C ARG A 1060 -15.32 -5.06 5.19
N VAL A 1061 -15.03 -6.35 5.22
CA VAL A 1061 -15.40 -7.29 4.14
C VAL A 1061 -16.49 -8.22 4.60
N THR A 1062 -17.45 -8.53 3.71
CA THR A 1062 -18.56 -9.46 3.99
C THR A 1062 -18.57 -10.55 2.94
N ASP A 1063 -18.67 -11.80 3.38
CA ASP A 1063 -18.71 -12.98 2.51
C ASP A 1063 -20.10 -13.25 1.90
N ASN A 1064 -20.19 -14.29 1.07
CA ASN A 1064 -21.42 -14.80 0.47
C ASN A 1064 -22.36 -15.51 1.47
N SER A 1065 -21.94 -15.67 2.73
CA SER A 1065 -22.72 -16.17 3.87
C SER A 1065 -23.22 -15.04 4.79
N ALA A 1066 -22.99 -13.77 4.41
CA ALA A 1066 -23.32 -12.55 5.14
C ALA A 1066 -22.61 -12.39 6.50
N ILE A 1067 -21.44 -13.01 6.66
CA ILE A 1067 -20.55 -12.83 7.81
C ILE A 1067 -19.45 -11.84 7.41
N SER A 1068 -19.02 -11.01 8.36
CA SER A 1068 -18.08 -9.93 8.09
C SER A 1068 -16.95 -9.87 9.11
N ASP A 1069 -15.78 -9.46 8.65
CA ASP A 1069 -14.63 -9.09 9.48
C ASP A 1069 -14.20 -7.65 9.19
N THR A 1070 -13.44 -7.04 10.10
CA THR A 1070 -13.03 -5.64 9.99
C THR A 1070 -11.62 -5.45 10.51
N ILE A 1071 -10.79 -4.81 9.69
CA ILE A 1071 -9.43 -4.40 10.05
C ILE A 1071 -9.33 -2.88 10.03
N THR A 1072 -8.57 -2.33 10.98
CA THR A 1072 -8.32 -0.88 11.07
C THR A 1072 -6.82 -0.66 11.22
N TYR A 1073 -6.24 0.15 10.33
CA TYR A 1073 -4.86 0.61 10.46
C TYR A 1073 -4.80 2.12 10.70
N PRO A 1074 -3.93 2.57 11.62
CA PRO A 1074 -3.59 3.98 11.73
C PRO A 1074 -2.61 4.34 10.61
N ILE A 1075 -3.02 5.24 9.73
CA ILE A 1075 -2.23 5.72 8.60
C ILE A 1075 -1.84 7.16 8.87
N THR A 1076 -0.54 7.43 8.81
CA THR A 1076 0.01 8.79 8.93
C THR A 1076 0.02 9.41 7.54
N ILE A 1077 -0.76 10.48 7.39
CA ILE A 1077 -0.71 11.35 6.22
C ILE A 1077 0.24 12.50 6.55
N GLU A 1078 1.30 12.67 5.76
CA GLU A 1078 2.34 13.68 5.98
C GLU A 1078 2.03 15.06 5.39
#